data_AF-A0A7C1MFW8-F1
#
_entry.id   AF-A0A7C1MFW8-F1
#
_cell.length_a   1.000
_cell.length_b   1.000
_cell.length_c   1.000
_cell.angle_alpha   90.00
_cell.angle_beta   90.00
_cell.angle_gamma   90.00
#
_symmetry.space_group_name_H-M   'P 1'
#
loop_
_entity.id
_entity.type
_entity.pdbx_description
1 polymer ?
#
loop_
_entity_poly.entity_id
_entity_poly.type
_entity_poly.pdbx_seq_one_letter_code
_entity_poly.pdbx_strand_id
1 'polypeptide(L)'
;MKILFIMFPALPDFRAVFNKKIQGLSSIGCFFILVTVFLNYPQSIMAQIRPIKKQVDKVTQQTNSITREFNIRGNNREIVEFELTNAGVIVAKAEWSGTAQKMALILNGPGRAQYYARKDGKSPMVLRYKVSENILSLGKTWKISVVNFGSGTNAHGNVQVNYPGAAVTIQPVKQKVVMNKKPVIKPVEKSKSMRVKYYEVQASEGFTAQQLQEIKVELEAQKIEQTKAKIESRIKEIGPDNPLAGIVIPLMYNRLEEKIQKPLMKDGINTSPYFTSLIQSYKNLSPSVTEEYFHPRYAELQPGQKIDKSQLGKDILEAIRPGYKSEIRQMVSKSISADTPKFQWNAAGVQKKEPPKVERIQGQPDQKRIRELETLTNKLKINPTQDNFDELKAYVQAQGFSLAEPGENHIHDIIAEKIGVQDMKDWIPDLNNDHFVSDYYKYDIGLDWFYCVDQNERTCIWIPFLGTECSDDEPYWHLSSIVPNYDPNDPDHIHQLHEGKLYTVFNRVTGTYDDVNNGETRKFRSRDRWLINNNIFNTSTTFTIGLWEEDWSKDEVRDAIQQATNDLRDELINTIQVAVMDAVKEGLSESIMEALPDELKGDFQSFLNDEISYESFMESVQNVMGGVDIGMIVLQMIFSGESLLEIAALLGGACPGLAEMIHVIRVLGPVAIDLLEGDFQDALKGLIYLPITLFEYIFDLFTNIVGFFENLMTVIDPDDHIQGRSITIKGSFDNIFEDAQWGDKYTGITHLTPRGHGPRKGNSDLKLAGRYVQPYLIFKGADAEYHAYYNVKRTIVGGRETFGFTTGADPARTYIQTRTYTSKSHSREQRIKVSYCTLNKNGSLLINLTEKNGRAGGSNLGTPEPEFYVNSIPGAEYELTIIDLFGKDLNGYVTLEEEW
;
A
#
# COMPACT_ATOMS: atom_id res chain seq x y z
N MET A 1 -26.97 24.92 5.01
CA MET A 1 -27.67 25.55 6.15
C MET A 1 -26.71 26.53 6.85
N LYS A 2 -26.30 27.57 6.10
CA LYS A 2 -25.59 28.76 6.62
C LYS A 2 -26.65 29.86 6.58
N ILE A 3 -27.19 30.23 7.74
CA ILE A 3 -28.00 31.41 8.11
C ILE A 3 -28.72 31.00 9.40
N LEU A 4 -28.11 31.26 10.55
CA LEU A 4 -28.72 31.63 11.84
C LEU A 4 -27.62 31.61 12.93
N PHE A 5 -26.84 32.69 13.02
CA PHE A 5 -26.01 32.94 14.21
C PHE A 5 -25.79 34.45 14.36
N ILE A 6 -26.89 35.20 14.46
CA ILE A 6 -26.90 36.58 14.95
C ILE A 6 -28.25 36.75 15.65
N MET A 7 -28.27 36.76 16.98
CA MET A 7 -29.06 37.69 17.81
C MET A 7 -28.86 37.39 19.31
N PHE A 8 -28.51 38.47 20.03
CA PHE A 8 -28.46 38.71 21.48
C PHE A 8 -27.24 38.26 22.32
N PRO A 9 -26.39 39.24 22.67
CA PRO A 9 -25.48 39.22 23.82
C PRO A 9 -26.14 39.87 25.06
N ALA A 10 -25.96 39.30 26.26
CA ALA A 10 -25.76 40.03 27.54
C ALA A 10 -25.87 39.13 28.79
N LEU A 11 -24.72 38.96 29.46
CA LEU A 11 -24.49 38.94 30.94
C LEU A 11 -25.09 37.78 31.78
N PRO A 12 -24.61 37.57 33.03
CA PRO A 12 -23.39 36.83 33.38
C PRO A 12 -23.71 35.71 34.39
N ASP A 13 -22.70 34.97 34.85
CA ASP A 13 -22.80 33.96 35.94
C ASP A 13 -23.63 32.69 35.64
N PHE A 14 -22.97 31.70 35.05
CA PHE A 14 -23.47 30.32 34.97
C PHE A 14 -22.42 29.28 35.40
N ARG A 15 -21.51 29.65 36.31
CA ARG A 15 -20.45 28.76 36.82
C ARG A 15 -20.71 28.14 38.20
N ALA A 16 -21.87 28.39 38.83
CA ALA A 16 -22.17 27.89 40.17
C ALA A 16 -23.35 26.90 40.30
N VAL A 17 -24.05 26.54 39.21
CA VAL A 17 -25.21 25.62 39.27
C VAL A 17 -24.97 24.28 38.55
N PHE A 18 -23.85 24.15 37.83
CA PHE A 18 -23.61 23.00 36.94
C PHE A 18 -22.74 21.88 37.56
N ASN A 19 -22.86 21.62 38.87
CA ASN A 19 -22.09 20.56 39.51
C ASN A 19 -22.89 19.58 40.38
N LYS A 20 -24.20 19.39 40.14
CA LYS A 20 -24.92 18.34 40.90
C LYS A 20 -26.17 17.68 40.29
N LYS A 21 -26.46 17.75 38.98
CA LYS A 21 -27.68 17.08 38.45
C LYS A 21 -27.72 16.78 36.95
N ILE A 22 -26.71 16.09 36.39
CA ILE A 22 -26.84 15.44 35.07
C ILE A 22 -26.40 13.98 35.18
N GLN A 23 -27.35 13.12 35.53
CA GLN A 23 -27.30 11.68 35.26
C GLN A 23 -28.71 11.09 35.01
N GLY A 24 -29.71 11.90 34.62
CA GLY A 24 -31.11 11.44 34.66
C GLY A 24 -32.04 11.75 33.49
N LEU A 25 -31.61 12.38 32.39
CA LEU A 25 -32.56 12.87 31.36
C LEU A 25 -31.99 12.88 29.93
N SER A 26 -31.65 11.73 29.35
CA SER A 26 -31.28 11.66 27.91
C SER A 26 -31.98 10.61 27.06
N SER A 27 -32.93 9.82 27.57
CA SER A 27 -33.67 8.84 26.73
C SER A 27 -35.10 9.26 26.36
N ILE A 28 -35.73 10.15 27.13
CA ILE A 28 -37.16 10.51 26.94
C ILE A 28 -37.35 11.65 25.92
N GLY A 29 -36.35 12.53 25.77
CA GLY A 29 -36.42 13.66 24.83
C GLY A 29 -36.35 13.26 23.35
N CYS A 30 -35.54 12.24 23.01
CA CYS A 30 -35.41 11.78 21.63
C CYS A 30 -36.66 11.01 21.14
N PHE A 31 -37.40 10.36 22.05
CA PHE A 31 -38.61 9.63 21.70
C PHE A 31 -39.78 10.56 21.37
N PHE A 32 -39.92 11.68 22.09
CA PHE A 32 -40.98 12.66 21.81
C PHE A 32 -40.76 13.45 20.52
N ILE A 33 -39.51 13.77 20.16
CA ILE A 33 -39.23 14.50 18.92
C ILE A 33 -39.47 13.60 17.69
N LEU A 34 -39.18 12.30 17.77
CA LEU A 34 -39.45 11.36 16.67
C LEU A 34 -40.95 11.12 16.46
N VAL A 35 -41.74 11.03 17.56
CA VAL A 35 -43.19 10.80 17.50
C VAL A 35 -43.94 12.04 17.02
N THR A 36 -43.47 13.25 17.34
CA THR A 36 -44.14 14.50 16.91
C THR A 36 -43.88 14.82 15.43
N VAL A 37 -42.75 14.37 14.87
CA VAL A 37 -42.42 14.51 13.44
C VAL A 37 -43.22 13.52 12.58
N PHE A 38 -43.55 12.33 13.09
CA PHE A 38 -44.37 11.35 12.36
C PHE A 38 -45.88 11.61 12.40
N LEU A 39 -46.38 12.35 13.40
CA LEU A 39 -47.83 12.56 13.58
C LEU A 39 -48.41 13.83 12.92
N ASN A 40 -47.59 14.67 12.27
CA ASN A 40 -48.05 15.92 11.64
C ASN A 40 -47.83 16.00 10.12
N TYR A 41 -47.69 14.87 9.42
CA TYR A 41 -47.66 14.88 7.96
C TYR A 41 -49.10 14.86 7.39
N PRO A 42 -49.51 15.84 6.56
CA PRO A 42 -50.87 15.90 6.02
C PRO A 42 -51.13 14.77 5.02
N GLN A 43 -52.24 14.04 5.23
CA GLN A 43 -52.67 12.83 4.50
C GLN A 43 -53.15 13.04 3.04
N SER A 44 -52.74 14.10 2.34
CA SER A 44 -53.33 14.43 1.02
C SER A 44 -52.47 14.11 -0.21
N ILE A 45 -51.54 13.15 -0.14
CA ILE A 45 -50.87 12.59 -1.33
C ILE A 45 -50.66 11.07 -1.16
N MET A 46 -51.75 10.31 -1.21
CA MET A 46 -51.75 8.83 -1.29
C MET A 46 -52.83 8.34 -2.26
N ALA A 47 -52.90 8.95 -3.44
CA ALA A 47 -53.56 8.37 -4.60
C ALA A 47 -52.64 8.59 -5.81
N GLN A 48 -52.19 7.50 -6.42
CA GLN A 48 -51.27 7.40 -7.58
C GLN A 48 -49.76 7.28 -7.32
N ILE A 49 -49.35 6.44 -6.37
CA ILE A 49 -48.07 5.72 -6.54
C ILE A 49 -48.36 4.23 -6.42
N ARG A 50 -48.38 3.54 -7.57
CA ARG A 50 -48.29 2.07 -7.59
C ARG A 50 -46.95 1.69 -6.95
N PRO A 51 -46.91 0.81 -5.95
CA PRO A 51 -45.65 0.33 -5.41
C PRO A 51 -44.98 -0.51 -6.50
N ILE A 52 -43.88 0.00 -7.06
CA ILE A 52 -42.90 -0.88 -7.71
C ILE A 52 -42.31 -1.71 -6.58
N LYS A 53 -42.78 -2.96 -6.45
CA LYS A 53 -42.07 -4.01 -5.71
C LYS A 53 -40.66 -4.04 -6.28
N LYS A 54 -39.70 -3.45 -5.57
CA LYS A 54 -38.29 -3.74 -5.82
C LYS A 54 -38.04 -5.11 -5.20
N GLN A 55 -38.28 -6.14 -5.99
CA GLN A 55 -37.66 -7.45 -5.78
C GLN A 55 -36.16 -7.19 -5.68
N VAL A 56 -35.61 -7.28 -4.47
CA VAL A 56 -34.19 -7.55 -4.32
C VAL A 56 -34.08 -9.06 -4.46
N ASP A 57 -34.08 -9.51 -5.71
CA ASP A 57 -33.66 -10.86 -6.02
C ASP A 57 -32.20 -10.96 -5.52
N LYS A 58 -31.92 -11.89 -4.61
CA LYS A 58 -30.55 -12.36 -4.34
C LYS A 58 -30.04 -12.89 -5.68
N VAL A 59 -29.41 -12.03 -6.47
CA VAL A 59 -28.72 -12.44 -7.70
C VAL A 59 -27.53 -13.25 -7.22
N THR A 60 -27.69 -14.57 -7.18
CA THR A 60 -26.57 -15.51 -7.07
C THR A 60 -25.66 -15.23 -8.25
N GLN A 61 -24.61 -14.44 -8.02
CA GLN A 61 -23.65 -14.10 -9.06
C GLN A 61 -22.96 -15.40 -9.49
N GLN A 62 -23.28 -15.85 -10.71
CA GLN A 62 -22.66 -17.03 -11.27
C GLN A 62 -21.17 -16.75 -11.49
N THR A 63 -20.33 -17.54 -10.83
CA THR A 63 -18.88 -17.48 -10.98
C THR A 63 -18.46 -18.40 -12.12
N ASN A 64 -17.84 -17.85 -13.15
CA ASN A 64 -17.14 -18.62 -14.16
C ASN A 64 -15.77 -19.06 -13.62
N SER A 65 -15.29 -20.23 -14.04
CA SER A 65 -13.97 -20.77 -13.66
C SER A 65 -13.21 -21.19 -14.92
N ILE A 66 -11.95 -20.77 -15.04
CA ILE A 66 -11.01 -21.26 -16.05
C ILE A 66 -9.85 -21.94 -15.33
N THR A 67 -9.51 -23.16 -15.73
CA THR A 67 -8.30 -23.85 -15.26
C THR A 67 -7.36 -24.07 -16.44
N ARG A 68 -6.10 -23.67 -16.29
CA ARG A 68 -5.06 -23.76 -17.32
C ARG A 68 -3.81 -24.43 -16.74
N GLU A 69 -3.34 -25.50 -17.37
CA GLU A 69 -2.04 -26.08 -17.04
C GLU A 69 -0.89 -25.24 -17.62
N PHE A 70 0.25 -25.21 -16.93
CA PHE A 70 1.45 -24.52 -17.38
C PHE A 70 2.73 -25.31 -17.13
N ASN A 71 3.75 -25.03 -17.94
CA ASN A 71 5.11 -25.53 -17.78
C ASN A 71 6.09 -24.40 -18.12
N ILE A 72 6.51 -23.67 -17.09
CA ILE A 72 7.33 -22.47 -17.20
C ILE A 72 8.79 -22.84 -16.95
N ARG A 73 9.67 -22.54 -17.90
CA ARG A 73 11.13 -22.76 -17.79
C ARG A 73 11.88 -21.44 -17.86
N GLY A 74 12.89 -21.28 -17.02
CA GLY A 74 13.69 -20.06 -16.95
C GLY A 74 12.84 -18.83 -16.64
N ASN A 75 13.29 -17.67 -17.12
CA ASN A 75 12.61 -16.39 -16.94
C ASN A 75 11.48 -16.24 -17.97
N ASN A 76 10.34 -16.91 -17.73
CA ASN A 76 9.20 -16.94 -18.65
C ASN A 76 7.85 -16.88 -17.89
N ARG A 77 6.72 -16.82 -18.60
CA ARG A 77 5.38 -16.72 -18.00
C ARG A 77 4.30 -17.48 -18.79
N GLU A 78 3.25 -17.90 -18.09
CA GLU A 78 1.96 -18.30 -18.68
C GLU A 78 0.95 -17.16 -18.50
N ILE A 79 0.07 -16.94 -19.49
CA ILE A 79 -0.98 -15.92 -19.46
C ILE A 79 -2.34 -16.57 -19.69
N VAL A 80 -3.30 -16.29 -18.80
CA VAL A 80 -4.72 -16.63 -18.94
C VAL A 80 -5.52 -15.36 -19.15
N GLU A 81 -6.09 -15.19 -20.34
CA GLU A 81 -6.97 -14.07 -20.68
C GLU A 81 -8.44 -14.46 -20.50
N PHE A 82 -9.25 -13.54 -19.98
CA PHE A 82 -10.68 -13.71 -19.77
C PHE A 82 -11.41 -12.37 -19.81
N GLU A 83 -12.71 -12.41 -20.08
CA GLU A 83 -13.55 -11.21 -20.11
C GLU A 83 -14.48 -11.14 -18.90
N LEU A 84 -14.57 -9.96 -18.29
CA LEU A 84 -15.56 -9.69 -17.26
C LEU A 84 -16.78 -9.01 -17.88
N THR A 85 -17.96 -9.50 -17.51
CA THR A 85 -19.24 -8.88 -17.90
C THR A 85 -19.92 -8.16 -16.74
N ASN A 86 -19.54 -8.47 -15.49
CA ASN A 86 -20.14 -7.92 -14.28
C ASN A 86 -19.05 -7.55 -13.26
N ALA A 87 -19.30 -6.55 -12.42
CA ALA A 87 -18.46 -6.26 -11.27
C ALA A 87 -18.52 -7.40 -10.24
N GLY A 88 -17.42 -7.65 -9.53
CA GLY A 88 -17.33 -8.76 -8.56
C GLY A 88 -15.89 -9.16 -8.23
N VAL A 89 -15.71 -10.30 -7.58
CA VAL A 89 -14.40 -10.75 -7.10
C VAL A 89 -13.76 -11.72 -8.07
N ILE A 90 -12.55 -11.42 -8.54
CA ILE A 90 -11.66 -12.35 -9.21
C ILE A 90 -10.84 -13.08 -8.16
N VAL A 91 -10.77 -14.41 -8.24
CA VAL A 91 -9.91 -15.26 -7.42
C VAL A 91 -9.04 -16.11 -8.34
N ALA A 92 -7.73 -15.89 -8.32
CA ALA A 92 -6.77 -16.70 -9.05
C ALA A 92 -5.96 -17.55 -8.08
N LYS A 93 -5.90 -18.85 -8.32
CA LYS A 93 -5.13 -19.84 -7.53
C LYS A 93 -4.15 -20.54 -8.46
N ALA A 94 -2.86 -20.47 -8.16
CA ALA A 94 -1.82 -21.18 -8.88
C ALA A 94 -1.14 -22.19 -7.97
N GLU A 95 -1.03 -23.44 -8.43
CA GLU A 95 -0.34 -24.53 -7.74
C GLU A 95 0.67 -25.13 -8.71
N TRP A 96 1.92 -25.27 -8.27
CA TRP A 96 2.98 -25.90 -9.07
C TRP A 96 3.93 -26.74 -8.23
N SER A 97 4.67 -27.57 -8.95
CA SER A 97 5.85 -28.31 -8.50
C SER A 97 7.08 -27.87 -9.31
N GLY A 98 8.29 -28.19 -8.84
CA GLY A 98 9.55 -27.88 -9.52
C GLY A 98 10.53 -27.08 -8.68
N THR A 99 11.56 -26.54 -9.33
CA THR A 99 12.67 -25.82 -8.66
C THR A 99 12.44 -24.33 -8.52
N ALA A 100 11.41 -23.76 -9.16
CA ALA A 100 11.14 -22.32 -9.13
C ALA A 100 10.63 -21.85 -7.75
N GLN A 101 11.44 -21.03 -7.08
CA GLN A 101 11.13 -20.39 -5.79
C GLN A 101 10.71 -18.92 -5.93
N LYS A 102 10.98 -18.28 -7.07
CA LYS A 102 10.72 -16.85 -7.34
C LYS A 102 9.58 -16.70 -8.35
N MET A 103 8.38 -17.04 -7.92
CA MET A 103 7.17 -17.01 -8.76
C MET A 103 6.26 -15.85 -8.36
N ALA A 104 5.49 -15.33 -9.32
CA ALA A 104 4.45 -14.34 -9.08
C ALA A 104 3.16 -14.63 -9.85
N LEU A 105 2.04 -14.30 -9.22
CA LEU A 105 0.70 -14.26 -9.82
C LEU A 105 0.30 -12.79 -9.98
N ILE A 106 0.06 -12.35 -11.21
CA ILE A 106 -0.14 -10.95 -11.57
C ILE A 106 -1.47 -10.79 -12.31
N LEU A 107 -2.37 -9.96 -11.79
CA LEU A 107 -3.62 -9.58 -12.46
C LEU A 107 -3.42 -8.25 -13.19
N ASN A 108 -3.66 -8.20 -14.50
CA ASN A 108 -3.76 -6.96 -15.25
C ASN A 108 -5.16 -6.85 -15.87
N GLY A 109 -5.53 -5.61 -16.20
CA GLY A 109 -6.82 -5.27 -16.76
C GLY A 109 -6.74 -3.92 -17.49
N PRO A 110 -7.87 -3.39 -17.95
CA PRO A 110 -7.92 -2.18 -18.77
C PRO A 110 -7.70 -0.91 -17.94
N GLY A 111 -7.39 0.21 -18.60
CA GLY A 111 -7.27 1.53 -17.96
C GLY A 111 -5.99 1.77 -17.15
N ARG A 112 -5.05 0.83 -17.09
CA ARG A 112 -3.70 1.07 -16.56
C ARG A 112 -2.64 0.20 -17.24
N ALA A 113 -1.43 0.74 -17.41
CA ALA A 113 -0.28 0.01 -17.94
C ALA A 113 0.29 -1.03 -16.96
N GLN A 114 0.05 -0.87 -15.65
CA GLN A 114 0.54 -1.76 -14.59
C GLN A 114 -0.50 -2.80 -14.15
N TYR A 115 -0.18 -3.61 -13.12
CA TYR A 115 -1.05 -4.66 -12.60
C TYR A 115 -2.08 -4.13 -11.59
N TYR A 116 -3.26 -4.75 -11.56
CA TYR A 116 -4.34 -4.58 -10.57
C TYR A 116 -4.00 -5.17 -9.20
N ALA A 117 -3.41 -6.37 -9.21
CA ALA A 117 -2.90 -7.03 -8.02
C ALA A 117 -1.72 -7.92 -8.40
N ARG A 118 -0.81 -8.11 -7.45
CA ARG A 118 0.34 -9.00 -7.59
C ARG A 118 0.58 -9.71 -6.28
N LYS A 119 0.90 -11.01 -6.35
CA LYS A 119 1.38 -11.80 -5.22
C LYS A 119 2.63 -12.54 -5.65
N ASP A 120 3.68 -12.49 -4.82
CA ASP A 120 4.92 -13.23 -5.02
C ASP A 120 5.02 -14.30 -3.93
N GLY A 121 5.63 -15.46 -4.22
CA GLY A 121 5.80 -16.51 -3.20
C GLY A 121 5.95 -17.93 -3.75
N LYS A 122 5.78 -18.91 -2.85
CA LYS A 122 5.83 -20.35 -3.15
C LYS A 122 4.43 -20.90 -3.46
N SER A 123 4.38 -22.12 -4.01
CA SER A 123 3.14 -22.86 -4.24
C SER A 123 2.58 -23.39 -2.91
N PRO A 124 1.25 -23.37 -2.65
CA PRO A 124 0.20 -22.79 -3.49
C PRO A 124 0.09 -21.26 -3.32
N MET A 125 -0.33 -20.56 -4.38
CA MET A 125 -0.51 -19.10 -4.36
C MET A 125 -1.95 -18.71 -4.70
N VAL A 126 -2.55 -17.83 -3.89
CA VAL A 126 -3.92 -17.31 -4.10
C VAL A 126 -3.92 -15.78 -4.11
N LEU A 127 -4.46 -15.20 -5.18
CA LEU A 127 -4.68 -13.76 -5.38
C LEU A 127 -6.19 -13.48 -5.47
N ARG A 128 -6.68 -12.49 -4.73
CA ARG A 128 -8.08 -12.04 -4.73
C ARG A 128 -8.16 -10.56 -5.07
N TYR A 129 -9.06 -10.16 -5.97
CA TYR A 129 -9.24 -8.75 -6.34
C TYR A 129 -10.71 -8.43 -6.63
N LYS A 130 -11.25 -7.38 -6.01
CA LYS A 130 -12.62 -6.90 -6.23
C LYS A 130 -12.66 -5.85 -7.34
N VAL A 131 -13.31 -6.17 -8.45
CA VAL A 131 -13.57 -5.25 -9.57
C VAL A 131 -14.85 -4.48 -9.31
N SER A 132 -14.77 -3.15 -9.28
CA SER A 132 -15.93 -2.26 -9.20
C SER A 132 -16.49 -1.92 -10.59
N GLU A 133 -17.72 -1.41 -10.65
CA GLU A 133 -18.35 -0.97 -11.90
C GLU A 133 -17.52 0.11 -12.62
N ASN A 134 -16.92 1.04 -11.87
CA ASN A 134 -16.06 2.08 -12.44
C ASN A 134 -14.84 1.47 -13.14
N ILE A 135 -14.22 0.44 -12.57
CA ILE A 135 -13.07 -0.24 -13.18
C ILE A 135 -13.50 -1.04 -14.41
N LEU A 136 -14.64 -1.73 -14.32
CA LEU A 136 -15.21 -2.48 -15.44
C LEU A 136 -15.55 -1.58 -16.63
N SER A 137 -15.94 -0.33 -16.39
CA SER A 137 -16.24 0.66 -17.43
C SER A 137 -15.01 1.05 -18.28
N LEU A 138 -13.79 0.81 -17.79
CA LEU A 138 -12.54 1.09 -18.52
C LEU A 138 -12.24 0.03 -19.59
N GLY A 139 -12.88 -1.14 -19.50
CA GLY A 139 -12.77 -2.23 -20.46
C GLY A 139 -13.09 -3.60 -19.84
N LYS A 140 -13.26 -4.61 -20.70
CA LYS A 140 -13.71 -5.95 -20.29
C LYS A 140 -12.63 -7.01 -20.30
N THR A 141 -11.48 -6.77 -20.93
CA THR A 141 -10.43 -7.77 -21.10
C THR A 141 -9.46 -7.75 -19.93
N TRP A 142 -9.30 -8.90 -19.28
CA TRP A 142 -8.43 -9.12 -18.14
C TRP A 142 -7.44 -10.24 -18.42
N LYS A 143 -6.29 -10.20 -17.75
CA LYS A 143 -5.27 -11.25 -17.85
C LYS A 143 -4.68 -11.57 -16.49
N ILE A 144 -4.53 -12.86 -16.20
CA ILE A 144 -3.74 -13.40 -15.10
C ILE A 144 -2.44 -13.95 -15.68
N SER A 145 -1.30 -13.50 -15.17
CA SER A 145 0.02 -14.03 -15.54
C SER A 145 0.63 -14.81 -14.38
N VAL A 146 1.12 -16.01 -14.63
CA VAL A 146 2.00 -16.76 -13.73
C VAL A 146 3.42 -16.59 -14.24
N VAL A 147 4.28 -15.93 -13.48
CA VAL A 147 5.63 -15.53 -13.93
C VAL A 147 6.70 -16.20 -13.08
N ASN A 148 7.69 -16.82 -13.72
CA ASN A 148 8.92 -17.27 -13.06
C ASN A 148 10.04 -16.27 -13.32
N PHE A 149 10.63 -15.70 -12.27
CA PHE A 149 11.76 -14.78 -12.39
C PHE A 149 13.13 -15.49 -12.29
N GLY A 150 13.15 -16.79 -12.00
CA GLY A 150 14.39 -17.57 -11.87
C GLY A 150 14.95 -18.00 -13.23
N SER A 151 16.14 -17.53 -13.58
CA SER A 151 16.92 -18.12 -14.69
C SER A 151 17.40 -19.53 -14.28
N GLY A 152 17.05 -20.55 -15.07
CA GLY A 152 17.49 -21.93 -14.82
C GLY A 152 16.59 -22.77 -13.91
N THR A 153 15.45 -22.25 -13.45
CA THR A 153 14.44 -23.02 -12.70
C THR A 153 13.26 -23.45 -13.58
N ASN A 154 12.46 -24.39 -13.09
CA ASN A 154 11.25 -24.86 -13.73
C ASN A 154 10.06 -24.89 -12.76
N ALA A 155 8.86 -24.61 -13.29
CA ALA A 155 7.59 -24.73 -12.60
C ALA A 155 6.58 -25.44 -13.49
N HIS A 156 5.99 -26.53 -13.01
CA HIS A 156 4.92 -27.25 -13.69
C HIS A 156 3.71 -27.38 -12.78
N GLY A 157 2.55 -26.93 -13.26
CA GLY A 157 1.38 -26.75 -12.41
C GLY A 157 0.14 -26.33 -13.16
N ASN A 158 -0.86 -25.85 -12.43
CA ASN A 158 -2.07 -25.27 -12.98
C ASN A 158 -2.39 -23.92 -12.33
N VAL A 159 -3.12 -23.09 -13.07
CA VAL A 159 -3.74 -21.87 -12.56
C VAL A 159 -5.24 -21.93 -12.79
N GLN A 160 -6.01 -21.78 -11.72
CA GLN A 160 -7.45 -21.68 -11.72
C GLN A 160 -7.86 -20.22 -11.48
N VAL A 161 -8.70 -19.65 -12.34
CA VAL A 161 -9.23 -18.29 -12.24
C VAL A 161 -10.75 -18.35 -12.14
N ASN A 162 -11.29 -17.97 -10.99
CA ASN A 162 -12.72 -17.78 -10.75
C ASN A 162 -13.07 -16.30 -10.88
N TYR A 163 -14.11 -15.96 -11.64
CA TYR A 163 -14.48 -14.56 -11.90
C TYR A 163 -15.98 -14.39 -12.17
N PRO A 164 -16.56 -13.20 -11.94
CA PRO A 164 -17.97 -12.94 -12.20
C PRO A 164 -18.27 -12.92 -13.70
N GLY A 165 -19.28 -13.65 -14.16
CA GLY A 165 -19.69 -13.65 -15.56
C GLY A 165 -21.18 -13.90 -15.79
N ALA A 166 -21.64 -13.69 -17.03
CA ALA A 166 -22.99 -14.00 -17.45
C ALA A 166 -23.20 -15.53 -17.54
N ALA A 167 -24.41 -15.99 -17.19
CA ALA A 167 -24.78 -17.40 -17.24
C ALA A 167 -24.60 -17.97 -18.66
N VAL A 168 -23.66 -18.90 -18.82
CA VAL A 168 -23.57 -19.71 -20.04
C VAL A 168 -24.52 -20.89 -19.87
N THR A 169 -25.54 -21.00 -20.73
CA THR A 169 -26.48 -22.13 -20.75
C THR A 169 -25.76 -23.39 -21.23
N ILE A 170 -25.26 -24.21 -20.30
CA ILE A 170 -24.65 -25.50 -20.63
C ILE A 170 -25.66 -26.62 -20.31
N GLN A 171 -26.05 -27.41 -21.32
CA GLN A 171 -26.91 -28.59 -21.14
C GLN A 171 -26.13 -29.72 -20.45
N PRO A 172 -26.69 -30.36 -19.40
CA PRO A 172 -25.98 -31.36 -18.62
C PRO A 172 -25.94 -32.73 -19.30
N VAL A 173 -24.74 -33.30 -19.46
CA VAL A 173 -24.50 -34.72 -19.78
C VAL A 173 -24.35 -35.49 -18.46
N LYS A 174 -25.23 -36.46 -18.21
CA LYS A 174 -25.20 -37.36 -17.05
C LYS A 174 -24.06 -38.38 -17.17
N GLN A 175 -23.09 -38.36 -16.26
CA GLN A 175 -22.19 -39.49 -15.99
C GLN A 175 -22.52 -40.14 -14.65
N LYS A 176 -22.54 -41.47 -14.66
CA LYS A 176 -22.97 -42.36 -13.57
C LYS A 176 -21.72 -42.90 -12.87
N VAL A 177 -21.53 -42.59 -11.58
CA VAL A 177 -20.39 -43.09 -10.77
C VAL A 177 -20.87 -44.25 -9.89
N VAL A 178 -20.07 -45.33 -9.88
CA VAL A 178 -20.28 -46.57 -9.14
C VAL A 178 -19.54 -46.49 -7.79
N MET A 179 -20.25 -46.80 -6.69
CA MET A 179 -19.68 -46.85 -5.33
C MET A 179 -19.08 -48.22 -5.01
N ASN A 180 -17.90 -48.22 -4.36
CA ASN A 180 -17.26 -49.39 -3.75
C ASN A 180 -17.30 -49.28 -2.21
N LYS A 181 -17.70 -50.37 -1.54
CA LYS A 181 -17.80 -50.51 -0.07
C LYS A 181 -16.43 -50.70 0.60
N LYS A 182 -16.24 -50.14 1.80
CA LYS A 182 -15.18 -50.47 2.76
C LYS A 182 -15.74 -51.20 4.02
N PRO A 183 -14.92 -51.96 4.76
CA PRO A 183 -15.39 -52.98 5.71
C PRO A 183 -15.51 -52.49 7.17
N VAL A 184 -16.36 -53.21 7.91
CA VAL A 184 -16.77 -53.04 9.30
C VAL A 184 -15.70 -53.54 10.28
N ILE A 185 -15.42 -52.76 11.33
CA ILE A 185 -14.62 -53.18 12.52
C ILE A 185 -15.56 -53.25 13.74
N LYS A 186 -15.39 -54.29 14.57
CA LYS A 186 -16.23 -54.60 15.75
C LYS A 186 -15.92 -53.69 16.96
N PRO A 187 -16.91 -53.31 17.78
CA PRO A 187 -16.69 -52.50 18.98
C PRO A 187 -16.29 -53.33 20.20
N VAL A 188 -15.47 -52.70 21.07
CA VAL A 188 -14.97 -53.18 22.36
C VAL A 188 -15.97 -52.85 23.48
N GLU A 189 -16.12 -53.76 24.44
CA GLU A 189 -17.06 -53.68 25.59
C GLU A 189 -16.76 -52.50 26.53
N LYS A 190 -17.79 -51.69 26.83
CA LYS A 190 -17.78 -50.67 27.89
C LYS A 190 -18.30 -51.24 29.22
N SER A 191 -17.57 -50.96 30.29
CA SER A 191 -17.95 -51.24 31.68
C SER A 191 -19.12 -50.35 32.13
N LYS A 192 -20.08 -50.93 32.86
CA LYS A 192 -21.28 -50.25 33.36
C LYS A 192 -20.94 -49.25 34.46
N SER A 193 -21.11 -47.95 34.19
CA SER A 193 -21.17 -46.91 35.22
C SER A 193 -22.55 -46.91 35.88
N MET A 194 -22.58 -47.03 37.21
CA MET A 194 -23.77 -46.92 38.05
C MET A 194 -24.45 -45.56 37.84
N ARG A 195 -25.69 -45.54 37.32
CA ARG A 195 -26.50 -44.32 37.24
C ARG A 195 -27.16 -44.01 38.58
N VAL A 196 -27.07 -42.74 38.95
CA VAL A 196 -27.68 -42.08 40.11
C VAL A 196 -29.21 -42.18 40.02
N LYS A 197 -29.80 -43.14 40.75
CA LYS A 197 -31.24 -43.21 41.06
C LYS A 197 -31.44 -43.43 42.58
N TYR A 198 -30.66 -42.73 43.41
CA TYR A 198 -30.55 -43.06 44.83
C TYR A 198 -31.18 -42.06 45.82
N TYR A 199 -31.73 -40.93 45.37
CA TYR A 199 -32.23 -39.91 46.30
C TYR A 199 -33.73 -39.97 46.62
N GLU A 200 -34.51 -40.81 45.92
CA GLU A 200 -35.93 -41.02 46.28
C GLU A 200 -36.18 -42.32 47.07
N VAL A 201 -35.16 -43.17 47.25
CA VAL A 201 -35.31 -44.46 47.97
C VAL A 201 -34.75 -44.41 49.41
N GLN A 202 -33.99 -43.39 49.79
CA GLN A 202 -33.27 -43.41 51.09
C GLN A 202 -34.01 -42.85 52.31
N ALA A 203 -35.25 -42.40 52.16
CA ALA A 203 -36.11 -42.15 53.33
C ALA A 203 -36.56 -43.46 54.01
N SER A 204 -36.40 -44.63 53.37
CA SER A 204 -36.82 -45.93 53.92
C SER A 204 -35.72 -46.75 54.61
N GLU A 205 -34.46 -46.31 54.65
CA GLU A 205 -33.32 -47.14 55.12
C GLU A 205 -32.61 -46.65 56.40
N GLY A 206 -33.07 -45.58 57.06
CA GLY A 206 -32.63 -45.25 58.43
C GLY A 206 -31.26 -44.57 58.58
N PHE A 207 -30.72 -43.94 57.53
CA PHE A 207 -29.54 -43.08 57.65
C PHE A 207 -29.82 -41.84 58.49
N THR A 208 -28.90 -41.49 59.38
CA THR A 208 -28.97 -40.23 60.15
C THR A 208 -28.65 -39.04 59.24
N ALA A 209 -29.16 -37.84 59.58
CA ALA A 209 -28.87 -36.61 58.84
C ALA A 209 -27.35 -36.33 58.72
N GLN A 210 -26.56 -36.78 59.70
CA GLN A 210 -25.11 -36.67 59.69
C GLN A 210 -24.46 -37.60 58.65
N GLN A 211 -24.90 -38.86 58.56
CA GLN A 211 -24.43 -39.80 57.54
C GLN A 211 -24.80 -39.37 56.12
N LEU A 212 -26.00 -38.81 55.93
CA LEU A 212 -26.40 -38.24 54.63
C LEU A 212 -25.52 -37.05 54.22
N GLN A 213 -25.13 -36.22 55.19
CA GLN A 213 -24.21 -35.10 54.94
C GLN A 213 -22.79 -35.59 54.61
N GLU A 214 -22.28 -36.62 55.30
CA GLU A 214 -20.99 -37.24 55.00
C GLU A 214 -20.94 -37.85 53.59
N ILE A 215 -21.98 -38.61 53.22
CA ILE A 215 -22.14 -39.18 51.86
C ILE A 215 -22.22 -38.09 50.80
N LYS A 216 -22.93 -36.99 51.08
CA LYS A 216 -23.04 -35.85 50.16
C LYS A 216 -21.67 -35.20 49.93
N VAL A 217 -20.88 -34.99 50.97
CA VAL A 217 -19.52 -34.43 50.88
C VAL A 217 -18.60 -35.37 50.10
N GLU A 218 -18.68 -36.68 50.33
CA GLU A 218 -17.88 -37.67 49.61
C GLU A 218 -18.24 -37.73 48.11
N LEU A 219 -19.54 -37.68 47.78
CA LEU A 219 -20.01 -37.62 46.39
C LEU A 219 -19.60 -36.32 45.69
N GLU A 220 -19.68 -35.18 46.38
CA GLU A 220 -19.21 -33.90 45.85
C GLU A 220 -17.69 -33.92 45.60
N ALA A 221 -16.90 -34.52 46.50
CA ALA A 221 -15.47 -34.69 46.32
C ALA A 221 -15.14 -35.61 45.13
N GLN A 222 -15.83 -36.75 44.98
CA GLN A 222 -15.66 -37.64 43.81
C GLN A 222 -16.04 -36.94 42.51
N LYS A 223 -17.11 -36.13 42.51
CA LYS A 223 -17.53 -35.34 41.35
C LYS A 223 -16.49 -34.29 40.97
N ILE A 224 -15.89 -33.62 41.95
CA ILE A 224 -14.79 -32.66 41.74
C ILE A 224 -13.59 -33.37 41.12
N GLU A 225 -13.18 -34.53 41.63
CA GLU A 225 -12.00 -35.24 41.10
C GLU A 225 -12.23 -35.77 39.67
N GLN A 226 -13.43 -36.29 39.38
CA GLN A 226 -13.82 -36.70 38.02
C GLN A 226 -13.85 -35.51 37.05
N THR A 227 -14.41 -34.38 37.49
CA THR A 227 -14.49 -33.15 36.68
C THR A 227 -13.09 -32.58 36.43
N LYS A 228 -12.23 -32.55 37.46
CA LYS A 228 -10.82 -32.17 37.35
C LYS A 228 -10.09 -33.05 36.34
N ALA A 229 -10.19 -34.37 36.45
CA ALA A 229 -9.53 -35.30 35.52
C ALA A 229 -9.99 -35.07 34.07
N LYS A 230 -11.28 -34.75 33.87
CA LYS A 230 -11.84 -34.41 32.55
C LYS A 230 -11.27 -33.07 32.03
N ILE A 231 -11.19 -32.04 32.87
CA ILE A 231 -10.60 -30.74 32.50
C ILE A 231 -9.11 -30.91 32.14
N GLU A 232 -8.34 -31.65 32.95
CA GLU A 232 -6.91 -31.89 32.68
C GLU A 232 -6.69 -32.65 31.38
N SER A 233 -7.45 -33.72 31.15
CA SER A 233 -7.39 -34.47 29.89
C SER A 233 -7.64 -33.56 28.70
N ARG A 234 -8.59 -32.62 28.83
CA ARG A 234 -8.97 -31.73 27.74
C ARG A 234 -7.97 -30.60 27.50
N ILE A 235 -7.38 -30.05 28.57
CA ILE A 235 -6.28 -29.08 28.44
C ILE A 235 -5.09 -29.73 27.72
N LYS A 236 -4.76 -30.99 28.04
CA LYS A 236 -3.67 -31.73 27.37
C LYS A 236 -3.96 -32.00 25.90
N GLU A 237 -5.22 -32.19 25.54
CA GLU A 237 -5.65 -32.42 24.16
C GLU A 237 -5.62 -31.13 23.33
N ILE A 238 -6.17 -30.03 23.84
CA ILE A 238 -6.27 -28.76 23.09
C ILE A 238 -4.97 -27.94 23.15
N GLY A 239 -4.26 -28.00 24.27
CA GLY A 239 -3.12 -27.13 24.58
C GLY A 239 -2.01 -27.12 23.52
N PRO A 240 -1.55 -28.28 23.00
CA PRO A 240 -0.50 -28.34 22.00
C PRO A 240 -0.86 -27.68 20.66
N ASP A 241 -2.13 -27.78 20.25
CA ASP A 241 -2.60 -27.37 18.92
C ASP A 241 -3.25 -25.98 18.91
N ASN A 242 -3.54 -25.41 20.08
CA ASN A 242 -4.13 -24.08 20.22
C ASN A 242 -3.24 -23.16 21.07
N PRO A 243 -2.47 -22.25 20.44
CA PRO A 243 -1.53 -21.38 21.16
C PRO A 243 -2.22 -20.42 22.15
N LEU A 244 -3.53 -20.20 22.01
CA LEU A 244 -4.30 -19.33 22.92
C LEU A 244 -4.84 -20.06 24.14
N ALA A 245 -4.86 -21.39 24.16
CA ALA A 245 -5.42 -22.17 25.27
C ALA A 245 -4.80 -21.77 26.61
N GLY A 246 -3.48 -21.55 26.64
CA GLY A 246 -2.75 -21.16 27.84
C GLY A 246 -3.06 -19.77 28.39
N ILE A 247 -3.69 -18.91 27.59
CA ILE A 247 -4.09 -17.55 27.99
C ILE A 247 -5.59 -17.49 28.27
N VAL A 248 -6.40 -18.06 27.38
CA VAL A 248 -7.87 -17.95 27.43
C VAL A 248 -8.45 -18.75 28.58
N ILE A 249 -7.97 -19.98 28.81
CA ILE A 249 -8.52 -20.88 29.83
C ILE A 249 -8.42 -20.22 31.23
N PRO A 250 -7.25 -19.75 31.70
CA PRO A 250 -7.16 -19.11 33.01
C PRO A 250 -7.99 -17.83 33.15
N LEU A 251 -8.05 -17.01 32.10
CA LEU A 251 -8.88 -15.80 32.09
C LEU A 251 -10.36 -16.11 32.25
N MET A 252 -10.84 -17.16 31.58
CA MET A 252 -12.23 -17.56 31.62
C MET A 252 -12.62 -18.06 33.02
N TYR A 253 -11.79 -18.91 33.63
CA TYR A 253 -12.04 -19.44 34.98
C TYR A 253 -11.94 -18.37 36.07
N ASN A 254 -10.94 -17.48 36.01
CA ASN A 254 -10.83 -16.36 36.96
C ASN A 254 -12.08 -15.47 36.91
N ARG A 255 -12.61 -15.20 35.72
CA ARG A 255 -13.82 -14.40 35.56
C ARG A 255 -15.09 -15.12 36.04
N LEU A 256 -15.17 -16.43 35.82
CA LEU A 256 -16.25 -17.26 36.34
C LEU A 256 -16.28 -17.20 37.87
N GLU A 257 -15.09 -17.26 38.48
CA GLU A 257 -14.92 -17.09 39.92
C GLU A 257 -15.33 -15.70 40.42
N GLU A 258 -14.90 -14.62 39.77
CA GLU A 258 -15.33 -13.27 40.11
C GLU A 258 -16.86 -13.10 40.06
N LYS A 259 -17.52 -13.73 39.09
CA LYS A 259 -18.98 -13.67 38.96
C LYS A 259 -19.69 -14.42 40.07
N ILE A 260 -19.14 -15.54 40.56
CA ILE A 260 -19.71 -16.31 41.67
C ILE A 260 -19.46 -15.64 43.01
N GLN A 261 -18.32 -14.96 43.17
CA GLN A 261 -18.02 -14.17 44.37
C GLN A 261 -18.83 -12.87 44.45
N LYS A 262 -19.22 -12.30 43.31
CA LYS A 262 -20.19 -11.20 43.28
C LYS A 262 -21.58 -11.78 43.57
N PRO A 263 -22.35 -11.23 44.52
CA PRO A 263 -23.73 -11.65 44.76
C PRO A 263 -24.57 -11.30 43.52
N LEU A 264 -24.63 -12.21 42.56
CA LEU A 264 -25.52 -12.12 41.41
C LEU A 264 -26.93 -12.41 41.91
N MET A 265 -27.61 -11.31 42.25
CA MET A 265 -29.05 -11.14 42.42
C MET A 265 -29.67 -11.43 43.79
N LYS A 266 -30.49 -10.43 44.16
CA LYS A 266 -31.54 -10.38 45.17
C LYS A 266 -32.68 -11.40 44.95
N ASP A 267 -32.63 -12.22 43.89
CA ASP A 267 -33.81 -12.92 43.33
C ASP A 267 -33.72 -14.46 43.32
N GLY A 268 -32.91 -15.07 44.20
CA GLY A 268 -33.15 -16.46 44.67
C GLY A 268 -32.76 -17.63 43.77
N ILE A 269 -32.08 -17.44 42.63
CA ILE A 269 -31.60 -18.57 41.80
C ILE A 269 -30.28 -19.13 42.37
N ASN A 270 -30.31 -20.34 42.93
CA ASN A 270 -29.14 -21.02 43.50
C ASN A 270 -28.39 -21.87 42.45
N THR A 271 -27.79 -21.23 41.44
CA THR A 271 -26.88 -21.90 40.47
C THR A 271 -25.52 -22.30 41.09
N SER A 272 -25.33 -22.03 42.38
CA SER A 272 -24.07 -22.18 43.12
C SER A 272 -23.40 -23.56 43.03
N PRO A 273 -24.10 -24.71 43.21
CA PRO A 273 -23.40 -25.97 43.46
C PRO A 273 -22.59 -26.50 42.27
N TYR A 274 -23.15 -26.39 41.06
CA TYR A 274 -22.46 -26.88 39.85
C TYR A 274 -21.23 -26.04 39.52
N PHE A 275 -21.36 -24.71 39.48
CA PHE A 275 -20.22 -23.85 39.18
C PHE A 275 -19.18 -23.83 40.30
N THR A 276 -19.59 -23.98 41.56
CA THR A 276 -18.66 -24.17 42.67
C THR A 276 -17.85 -25.44 42.47
N SER A 277 -18.48 -26.56 42.09
CA SER A 277 -17.75 -27.80 41.78
C SER A 277 -16.79 -27.64 40.58
N LEU A 278 -17.19 -26.90 39.55
CA LEU A 278 -16.35 -26.63 38.37
C LEU A 278 -15.13 -25.76 38.70
N ILE A 279 -15.31 -24.66 39.45
CA ILE A 279 -14.22 -23.80 39.91
C ILE A 279 -13.29 -24.57 40.84
N GLN A 280 -13.84 -25.34 41.78
CA GLN A 280 -13.03 -26.12 42.70
C GLN A 280 -12.22 -27.18 41.96
N SER A 281 -12.80 -27.78 40.91
CA SER A 281 -12.09 -28.70 40.00
C SER A 281 -10.95 -27.99 39.26
N TYR A 282 -11.16 -26.77 38.79
CA TYR A 282 -10.13 -25.96 38.12
C TYR A 282 -9.00 -25.51 39.06
N LYS A 283 -9.33 -25.08 40.29
CA LYS A 283 -8.33 -24.73 41.30
C LYS A 283 -7.49 -25.91 41.76
N ASN A 284 -8.05 -27.12 41.65
CA ASN A 284 -7.38 -28.37 42.02
C ASN A 284 -6.62 -29.00 40.85
N LEU A 285 -6.49 -28.34 39.69
CA LEU A 285 -5.67 -28.83 38.59
C LEU A 285 -4.24 -29.10 39.06
N SER A 286 -3.65 -30.16 38.51
CA SER A 286 -2.28 -30.54 38.83
C SER A 286 -1.29 -29.45 38.40
N PRO A 287 -0.26 -29.16 39.22
CA PRO A 287 0.77 -28.16 38.89
C PRO A 287 1.44 -28.43 37.54
N SER A 288 1.62 -29.71 37.18
CA SER A 288 2.18 -30.10 35.88
C SER A 288 1.34 -29.58 34.71
N VAL A 289 0.00 -29.57 34.83
CA VAL A 289 -0.87 -29.08 33.75
C VAL A 289 -0.83 -27.56 33.68
N THR A 290 -0.84 -26.88 34.83
CA THR A 290 -0.80 -25.41 34.85
C THR A 290 0.54 -24.86 34.40
N GLU A 291 1.65 -25.49 34.78
CA GLU A 291 3.00 -25.06 34.40
C GLU A 291 3.32 -25.35 32.93
N GLU A 292 2.83 -26.47 32.39
CA GLU A 292 3.11 -26.88 31.00
C GLU A 292 2.23 -26.14 30.00
N TYR A 293 0.94 -25.95 30.31
CA TYR A 293 -0.03 -25.48 29.32
C TYR A 293 -0.53 -24.05 29.55
N PHE A 294 -0.35 -23.46 30.73
CA PHE A 294 -0.80 -22.09 30.98
C PHE A 294 0.33 -21.08 30.90
N HIS A 295 0.01 -19.92 30.35
CA HIS A 295 0.94 -18.81 30.33
C HIS A 295 1.17 -18.32 31.78
N PRO A 296 2.42 -18.18 32.25
CA PRO A 296 2.73 -17.95 33.67
C PRO A 296 2.02 -16.73 34.27
N ARG A 297 1.81 -15.68 33.46
CA ARG A 297 1.13 -14.45 33.88
C ARG A 297 -0.35 -14.65 34.22
N TYR A 298 -1.00 -15.64 33.61
CA TYR A 298 -2.45 -15.86 33.72
C TYR A 298 -2.81 -17.05 34.61
N ALA A 299 -1.88 -17.99 34.80
CA ALA A 299 -2.08 -19.21 35.59
C ALA A 299 -2.48 -18.94 37.06
N GLU A 300 -2.00 -17.84 37.65
CA GLU A 300 -2.20 -17.52 39.07
C GLU A 300 -3.12 -16.30 39.31
N LEU A 301 -3.93 -15.93 38.32
CA LEU A 301 -4.82 -14.78 38.43
C LEU A 301 -5.76 -14.89 39.62
N GLN A 302 -5.80 -13.84 40.43
CA GLN A 302 -6.75 -13.72 41.53
C GLN A 302 -8.04 -13.03 41.09
N PRO A 303 -9.19 -13.38 41.67
CA PRO A 303 -10.45 -12.69 41.42
C PRO A 303 -10.34 -11.18 41.70
N GLY A 304 -10.70 -10.36 40.71
CA GLY A 304 -10.66 -8.90 40.76
C GLY A 304 -9.31 -8.30 40.35
N GLN A 305 -8.30 -9.11 40.06
CA GLN A 305 -7.01 -8.63 39.58
C GLN A 305 -7.16 -7.98 38.21
N LYS A 306 -6.76 -6.71 38.10
CA LYS A 306 -6.76 -6.01 36.82
C LYS A 306 -5.70 -6.61 35.91
N ILE A 307 -6.13 -7.04 34.72
CA ILE A 307 -5.24 -7.47 33.65
C ILE A 307 -4.84 -6.24 32.85
N ASP A 308 -3.53 -6.04 32.66
CA ASP A 308 -3.03 -5.05 31.72
C ASP A 308 -3.41 -5.48 30.31
N LYS A 309 -4.37 -4.76 29.71
CA LYS A 309 -4.90 -5.05 28.38
C LYS A 309 -3.84 -4.94 27.29
N SER A 310 -2.87 -4.03 27.41
CA SER A 310 -1.80 -3.89 26.41
C SER A 310 -0.89 -5.11 26.44
N GLN A 311 -0.53 -5.56 27.64
CA GLN A 311 0.30 -6.73 27.80
C GLN A 311 -0.42 -8.01 27.41
N LEU A 312 -1.72 -8.13 27.67
CA LEU A 312 -2.56 -9.22 27.16
C LEU A 312 -2.56 -9.26 25.63
N GLY A 313 -2.67 -8.11 24.96
CA GLY A 313 -2.56 -8.03 23.50
C GLY A 313 -1.21 -8.51 22.98
N LYS A 314 -0.11 -8.16 23.65
CA LYS A 314 1.25 -8.63 23.30
C LYS A 314 1.40 -10.14 23.50
N ASP A 315 0.93 -10.67 24.62
CA ASP A 315 1.03 -12.11 24.94
C ASP A 315 0.19 -12.94 23.95
N ILE A 316 -1.00 -12.47 23.55
CA ILE A 316 -1.85 -13.09 22.51
C ILE A 316 -1.15 -13.06 21.14
N LEU A 317 -0.59 -11.91 20.74
CA LEU A 317 0.10 -11.78 19.44
C LEU A 317 1.34 -12.67 19.36
N GLU A 318 2.13 -12.75 20.44
CA GLU A 318 3.31 -13.60 20.49
C GLU A 318 2.92 -15.09 20.48
N ALA A 319 1.81 -15.47 21.13
CA ALA A 319 1.31 -16.84 21.10
C ALA A 319 0.86 -17.26 19.69
N ILE A 320 0.13 -16.39 18.97
CA ILE A 320 -0.37 -16.69 17.61
C ILE A 320 0.75 -16.63 16.58
N ARG A 321 1.63 -15.61 16.67
CA ARG A 321 2.69 -15.34 15.71
C ARG A 321 4.01 -15.05 16.41
N PRO A 322 4.72 -16.10 16.86
CA PRO A 322 6.01 -15.95 17.52
C PRO A 322 6.99 -15.12 16.68
N GLY A 323 7.59 -14.10 17.28
CA GLY A 323 8.54 -13.22 16.59
C GLY A 323 7.92 -12.09 15.74
N TYR A 324 6.61 -11.86 15.77
CA TYR A 324 5.90 -10.77 15.07
C TYR A 324 6.58 -9.40 15.25
N LYS A 325 7.09 -9.10 16.45
CA LYS A 325 7.81 -7.86 16.74
C LYS A 325 9.06 -7.67 15.87
N SER A 326 9.78 -8.74 15.57
CA SER A 326 10.97 -8.68 14.71
C SER A 326 10.59 -8.55 13.23
N GLU A 327 9.45 -9.15 12.84
CA GLU A 327 8.91 -9.09 11.49
C GLU A 327 8.39 -7.67 11.14
N ILE A 328 7.65 -7.02 12.05
CA ILE A 328 7.25 -5.61 11.87
C ILE A 328 8.47 -4.72 11.73
N ARG A 329 9.47 -4.87 12.60
CA ARG A 329 10.71 -4.07 12.52
C ARG A 329 11.41 -4.23 11.17
N GLN A 330 11.45 -5.46 10.62
CA GLN A 330 11.99 -5.69 9.29
C GLN A 330 11.12 -5.09 8.17
N MET A 331 9.78 -5.16 8.28
CA MET A 331 8.87 -4.56 7.30
C MET A 331 8.99 -3.04 7.27
N VAL A 332 9.02 -2.40 8.44
CA VAL A 332 9.24 -0.96 8.59
C VAL A 332 10.61 -0.57 8.01
N SER A 333 11.69 -1.25 8.41
CA SER A 333 13.03 -0.98 7.87
C SER A 333 13.11 -1.12 6.34
N LYS A 334 12.39 -2.08 5.75
CA LYS A 334 12.33 -2.25 4.29
C LYS A 334 11.48 -1.21 3.58
N SER A 335 10.40 -0.72 4.20
CA SER A 335 9.52 0.32 3.61
C SER A 335 10.18 1.70 3.53
N ILE A 336 11.20 1.95 4.36
CA ILE A 336 11.96 3.21 4.41
C ILE A 336 13.28 3.09 3.59
N SER A 337 13.62 1.90 3.09
CA SER A 337 14.78 1.70 2.23
C SER A 337 14.60 2.42 0.88
N ALA A 338 15.69 3.02 0.39
CA ALA A 338 15.81 3.65 -0.93
C ALA A 338 15.49 2.69 -2.10
N ASP A 339 15.44 1.38 -1.85
CA ASP A 339 15.16 0.34 -2.83
C ASP A 339 13.66 0.10 -3.08
N THR A 340 12.78 0.83 -2.39
CA THR A 340 11.32 0.64 -2.52
C THR A 340 10.78 1.18 -3.86
N PRO A 341 9.77 0.50 -4.46
CA PRO A 341 9.29 0.83 -5.81
C PRO A 341 8.78 2.27 -5.98
N LYS A 342 8.26 2.90 -4.93
CA LYS A 342 7.77 4.29 -4.97
C LYS A 342 8.90 5.33 -5.04
N PHE A 343 10.07 5.03 -4.46
CA PHE A 343 11.28 5.83 -4.65
C PHE A 343 11.91 5.61 -6.03
N GLN A 344 11.78 4.41 -6.59
CA GLN A 344 12.15 4.14 -8.00
C GLN A 344 11.21 4.77 -9.02
N TRP A 345 9.98 5.14 -8.65
CA TRP A 345 9.00 5.74 -9.58
C TRP A 345 9.42 7.12 -10.09
N ASN A 346 10.16 7.90 -9.29
CA ASN A 346 10.73 9.18 -9.75
C ASN A 346 12.08 9.01 -10.47
N ALA A 347 12.62 7.79 -10.49
CA ALA A 347 13.81 7.40 -11.23
C ALA A 347 13.47 6.42 -12.37
N ALA A 348 12.19 6.30 -12.76
CA ALA A 348 11.75 5.43 -13.84
C ALA A 348 12.17 6.00 -15.20
N GLY A 349 13.49 6.02 -15.43
CA GLY A 349 14.02 5.88 -16.78
C GLY A 349 13.42 4.60 -17.35
N VAL A 350 12.73 4.74 -18.48
CA VAL A 350 12.40 3.63 -19.37
C VAL A 350 13.66 2.74 -19.43
N GLN A 351 13.55 1.47 -19.04
CA GLN A 351 14.66 0.53 -19.20
C GLN A 351 15.00 0.48 -20.69
N LYS A 352 16.04 1.23 -21.08
CA LYS A 352 16.69 1.07 -22.37
C LYS A 352 17.12 -0.39 -22.41
N LYS A 353 16.70 -1.12 -23.44
CA LYS A 353 17.54 -2.21 -23.97
C LYS A 353 18.91 -1.58 -24.15
N GLU A 354 19.89 -2.01 -23.37
CA GLU A 354 21.27 -1.60 -23.59
C GLU A 354 21.56 -1.91 -25.07
N PRO A 355 21.82 -0.88 -25.92
CA PRO A 355 22.31 -1.17 -27.25
C PRO A 355 23.57 -2.02 -27.08
N PRO A 356 23.81 -2.98 -28.00
CA PRO A 356 24.95 -3.88 -27.90
C PRO A 356 26.19 -3.05 -27.56
N LYS A 357 26.92 -3.49 -26.53
CA LYS A 357 28.19 -2.91 -26.11
C LYS A 357 29.16 -3.05 -27.28
N VAL A 358 29.10 -2.12 -28.23
CA VAL A 358 30.14 -1.91 -29.22
C VAL A 358 31.26 -1.27 -28.42
N GLU A 359 32.41 -1.94 -28.34
CA GLU A 359 33.63 -1.31 -27.82
C GLU A 359 33.87 -0.04 -28.63
N ARG A 360 33.57 1.11 -28.02
CA ARG A 360 33.73 2.43 -28.62
C ARG A 360 35.22 2.68 -28.80
N ILE A 361 35.69 2.60 -30.03
CA ILE A 361 36.97 3.18 -30.42
C ILE A 361 36.73 4.70 -30.54
N GLN A 362 36.79 5.43 -29.42
CA GLN A 362 36.94 6.89 -29.43
C GLN A 362 38.37 7.26 -29.87
N GLY A 363 38.78 6.80 -31.05
CA GLY A 363 39.95 7.36 -31.71
C GLY A 363 39.53 8.70 -32.27
N GLN A 364 40.02 9.81 -31.70
CA GLN A 364 39.96 11.08 -32.42
C GLN A 364 40.52 10.83 -33.84
N PRO A 365 39.88 11.34 -34.90
CA PRO A 365 40.41 11.21 -36.24
C PRO A 365 41.87 11.70 -36.22
N ASP A 366 42.78 10.88 -36.78
CA ASP A 366 44.20 11.20 -36.87
C ASP A 366 44.37 12.64 -37.36
N GLN A 367 45.18 13.47 -36.68
CA GLN A 367 45.43 14.86 -37.07
C GLN A 367 45.82 15.00 -38.54
N LYS A 368 46.45 13.97 -39.12
CA LYS A 368 46.74 13.91 -40.55
C LYS A 368 45.47 13.96 -41.41
N ARG A 369 44.43 13.20 -41.04
CA ARG A 369 43.15 13.17 -41.77
C ARG A 369 42.42 14.51 -41.68
N ILE A 370 42.45 15.15 -40.51
CA ILE A 370 41.85 16.48 -40.33
C ILE A 370 42.56 17.50 -41.24
N ARG A 371 43.90 17.51 -41.29
CA ARG A 371 44.65 18.41 -42.17
C ARG A 371 44.38 18.17 -43.66
N GLU A 372 44.25 16.92 -44.08
CA GLU A 372 43.88 16.57 -45.46
C GLU A 372 42.45 17.06 -45.78
N LEU A 373 41.50 16.84 -44.87
CA LEU A 373 40.12 17.34 -45.00
C LEU A 373 40.08 18.86 -45.09
N GLU A 374 40.83 19.57 -44.24
CA GLU A 374 40.97 21.02 -44.26
C GLU A 374 41.58 21.50 -45.59
N THR A 375 42.58 20.79 -46.11
CA THR A 375 43.19 21.11 -47.41
C THR A 375 42.17 21.01 -48.54
N LEU A 376 41.40 19.92 -48.59
CA LEU A 376 40.35 19.71 -49.60
C LEU A 376 39.21 20.71 -49.47
N THR A 377 38.79 21.00 -48.24
CA THR A 377 37.75 22.01 -47.95
C THR A 377 38.21 23.40 -48.37
N ASN A 378 39.47 23.76 -48.10
CA ASN A 378 40.05 25.04 -48.52
C ASN A 378 40.20 25.14 -50.04
N LYS A 379 40.59 24.06 -50.74
CA LYS A 379 40.58 24.02 -52.21
C LYS A 379 39.18 24.34 -52.76
N LEU A 380 38.15 23.70 -52.22
CA LEU A 380 36.77 23.89 -52.63
C LEU A 380 36.27 25.31 -52.32
N LYS A 381 36.68 25.89 -51.19
CA LYS A 381 36.39 27.29 -50.82
C LYS A 381 37.03 28.31 -51.77
N ILE A 382 38.29 28.10 -52.16
CA ILE A 382 39.04 29.00 -53.04
C ILE A 382 38.57 28.88 -54.50
N ASN A 383 38.28 27.66 -54.94
CA ASN A 383 37.88 27.36 -56.31
C ASN A 383 36.78 26.27 -56.33
N PRO A 384 35.49 26.66 -56.29
CA PRO A 384 34.37 25.71 -56.18
C PRO A 384 34.07 25.03 -57.53
N THR A 385 35.00 24.23 -58.04
CA THR A 385 34.80 23.39 -59.23
C THR A 385 34.18 22.04 -58.87
N GLN A 386 33.46 21.44 -59.83
CA GLN A 386 32.93 20.08 -59.67
C GLN A 386 34.05 19.07 -59.36
N ASP A 387 35.22 19.21 -59.99
CA ASP A 387 36.37 18.34 -59.74
C ASP A 387 36.85 18.39 -58.28
N ASN A 388 36.93 19.59 -57.68
CA ASN A 388 37.32 19.74 -56.27
C ASN A 388 36.24 19.17 -55.33
N PHE A 389 34.97 19.27 -55.71
CA PHE A 389 33.87 18.68 -54.96
C PHE A 389 33.89 17.15 -55.02
N ASP A 390 34.13 16.59 -56.20
CA ASP A 390 34.25 15.15 -56.41
C ASP A 390 35.49 14.58 -55.71
N GLU A 391 36.62 15.33 -55.67
CA GLU A 391 37.82 14.99 -54.88
C GLU A 391 37.48 14.88 -53.39
N LEU A 392 36.78 15.88 -52.83
CA LEU A 392 36.32 15.87 -51.44
C LEU A 392 35.36 14.71 -51.17
N LYS A 393 34.40 14.48 -52.05
CA LYS A 393 33.41 13.41 -51.93
C LYS A 393 34.06 12.04 -51.92
N ALA A 394 35.01 11.80 -52.83
CA ALA A 394 35.78 10.55 -52.89
C ALA A 394 36.61 10.34 -51.61
N TYR A 395 37.23 11.41 -51.10
CA TYR A 395 37.98 11.36 -49.84
C TYR A 395 37.09 10.95 -48.66
N VAL A 396 35.94 11.60 -48.51
CA VAL A 396 35.00 11.37 -47.40
C VAL A 396 34.41 9.95 -47.45
N GLN A 397 34.05 9.46 -48.65
CA GLN A 397 33.64 8.06 -48.86
C GLN A 397 34.73 7.07 -48.43
N ALA A 398 35.99 7.34 -48.78
CA ALA A 398 37.12 6.48 -48.42
C ALA A 398 37.35 6.41 -46.90
N GLN A 399 36.89 7.41 -46.14
CA GLN A 399 36.94 7.40 -44.67
C GLN A 399 35.73 6.71 -44.01
N GLY A 400 34.87 6.04 -44.79
CA GLY A 400 33.72 5.28 -44.27
C GLY A 400 32.48 6.12 -43.98
N PHE A 401 32.43 7.36 -44.47
CA PHE A 401 31.24 8.19 -44.39
C PHE A 401 30.16 7.61 -45.31
N SER A 402 29.08 7.09 -44.70
CA SER A 402 28.00 6.47 -45.45
C SER A 402 27.23 7.53 -46.24
N LEU A 403 27.23 7.38 -47.56
CA LEU A 403 26.42 8.18 -48.47
C LEU A 403 25.05 7.54 -48.76
N ALA A 404 24.51 6.73 -47.84
CA ALA A 404 23.17 6.17 -48.01
C ALA A 404 22.19 7.30 -48.38
N GLU A 405 21.35 7.06 -49.39
CA GLU A 405 20.38 8.06 -49.80
C GLU A 405 19.55 8.49 -48.59
N PRO A 406 19.35 9.80 -48.37
CA PRO A 406 18.60 10.28 -47.23
C PRO A 406 17.21 9.65 -47.19
N GLY A 407 16.92 8.88 -46.15
CA GLY A 407 15.55 8.47 -45.85
C GLY A 407 14.70 9.70 -45.53
N GLU A 408 13.41 9.66 -45.87
CA GLU A 408 12.47 10.69 -45.42
C GLU A 408 12.44 10.71 -43.89
N ASN A 409 12.48 11.92 -43.31
CA ASN A 409 12.32 12.14 -41.89
C ASN A 409 10.93 12.75 -41.65
N HIS A 410 10.07 12.03 -40.92
CA HIS A 410 8.70 12.47 -40.59
C HIS A 410 8.64 13.61 -39.57
N ILE A 411 9.78 14.10 -39.05
CA ILE A 411 9.82 15.30 -38.20
C ILE A 411 9.17 16.49 -38.93
N HIS A 412 9.31 16.59 -40.25
CA HIS A 412 8.67 17.64 -41.05
C HIS A 412 7.15 17.59 -41.02
N ASP A 413 6.56 16.39 -41.09
CA ASP A 413 5.12 16.22 -41.06
C ASP A 413 4.54 16.68 -39.71
N ILE A 414 5.25 16.39 -38.61
CA ILE A 414 4.87 16.79 -37.25
C ILE A 414 4.96 18.31 -37.07
N ILE A 415 6.01 18.94 -37.60
CA ILE A 415 6.16 20.40 -37.53
C ILE A 415 5.05 21.07 -38.33
N ALA A 416 4.82 20.62 -39.58
CA ALA A 416 3.79 21.15 -40.49
C ALA A 416 2.40 21.11 -39.86
N GLU A 417 2.04 19.98 -39.24
CA GLU A 417 0.78 19.80 -38.51
C GLU A 417 0.65 20.83 -37.37
N LYS A 418 1.71 21.03 -36.57
CA LYS A 418 1.68 21.96 -35.43
C LYS A 418 1.59 23.43 -35.82
N ILE A 419 2.19 23.82 -36.95
CA ILE A 419 2.15 25.21 -37.44
C ILE A 419 0.97 25.48 -38.39
N GLY A 420 0.18 24.46 -38.74
CA GLY A 420 -1.00 24.59 -39.60
C GLY A 420 -0.67 24.78 -41.09
N VAL A 421 0.49 24.34 -41.55
CA VAL A 421 0.90 24.43 -42.96
C VAL A 421 0.50 23.14 -43.69
N GLN A 422 -0.30 23.27 -44.76
CA GLN A 422 -0.85 22.12 -45.50
C GLN A 422 0.16 21.43 -46.43
N ASP A 423 1.18 22.14 -46.91
CA ASP A 423 2.26 21.58 -47.72
C ASP A 423 3.59 22.31 -47.42
N MET A 424 4.56 21.60 -46.85
CA MET A 424 5.89 22.14 -46.51
C MET A 424 6.79 22.33 -47.73
N LYS A 425 6.45 21.75 -48.91
CA LYS A 425 7.27 21.91 -50.12
C LYS A 425 7.38 23.37 -50.57
N ASP A 426 6.39 24.18 -50.21
CA ASP A 426 6.35 25.62 -50.50
C ASP A 426 7.00 26.47 -49.38
N TRP A 427 7.41 25.86 -48.27
CA TRP A 427 7.97 26.52 -47.10
C TRP A 427 9.28 25.85 -46.67
N ILE A 428 10.34 26.08 -47.45
CA ILE A 428 11.72 25.87 -46.97
C ILE A 428 12.14 27.20 -46.33
N PRO A 429 12.11 27.34 -44.99
CA PRO A 429 12.63 28.54 -44.37
C PRO A 429 14.12 28.67 -44.70
N ASP A 430 14.54 29.86 -45.14
CA ASP A 430 15.96 30.18 -45.25
C ASP A 430 16.52 30.43 -43.85
N LEU A 431 17.04 29.36 -43.25
CA LEU A 431 17.60 29.38 -41.89
C LEU A 431 18.99 30.02 -41.85
N ASN A 432 19.57 30.46 -42.98
CA ASN A 432 20.95 30.93 -43.01
C ASN A 432 21.18 32.18 -42.14
N ASN A 433 20.12 32.97 -41.90
CA ASN A 433 20.16 34.15 -41.04
C ASN A 433 19.82 33.84 -39.58
N ASP A 434 19.40 32.62 -39.27
CA ASP A 434 19.09 32.22 -37.91
C ASP A 434 20.40 32.00 -37.15
N HIS A 435 20.64 32.86 -36.17
CA HIS A 435 21.79 32.77 -35.28
C HIS A 435 21.33 33.07 -33.86
N PHE A 436 21.43 32.06 -33.01
CA PHE A 436 21.08 32.16 -31.60
C PHE A 436 22.36 32.10 -30.78
N VAL A 437 22.57 33.10 -29.94
CA VAL A 437 23.69 33.15 -29.00
C VAL A 437 23.12 33.14 -27.60
N SER A 438 23.52 32.14 -26.82
CA SER A 438 23.14 32.02 -25.42
C SER A 438 24.38 31.81 -24.56
N ASP A 439 24.47 32.57 -23.47
CA ASP A 439 25.47 32.29 -22.45
C ASP A 439 24.94 31.21 -21.51
N TYR A 440 25.81 30.26 -21.17
CA TYR A 440 25.46 29.20 -20.25
C TYR A 440 26.10 29.36 -18.91
N TYR A 441 25.25 29.13 -17.92
CA TYR A 441 25.58 29.26 -16.54
C TYR A 441 25.39 27.91 -15.88
N LYS A 442 26.46 27.50 -15.23
CA LYS A 442 26.40 26.40 -14.28
C LYS A 442 26.00 26.97 -12.94
N TYR A 443 24.95 26.41 -12.38
CA TYR A 443 24.50 26.75 -11.04
C TYR A 443 24.94 25.63 -10.10
N ASP A 444 25.78 26.03 -9.15
CA ASP A 444 26.19 25.23 -8.00
C ASP A 444 25.38 25.70 -6.80
N ILE A 445 24.24 25.04 -6.58
CA ILE A 445 23.32 25.35 -5.48
C ILE A 445 23.44 24.26 -4.45
N GLY A 446 23.81 24.66 -3.23
CA GLY A 446 23.96 23.71 -2.16
C GLY A 446 23.55 24.22 -0.79
N LEU A 447 22.80 23.37 -0.07
CA LEU A 447 22.49 23.53 1.33
C LEU A 447 23.76 23.64 2.16
N ASP A 448 23.75 24.58 3.10
CA ASP A 448 24.94 24.92 3.87
C ASP A 448 24.76 24.61 5.36
N TRP A 449 23.76 25.21 5.97
CA TRP A 449 23.39 25.01 7.38
C TRP A 449 21.92 25.39 7.59
N PHE A 450 21.34 24.98 8.71
CA PHE A 450 19.99 25.42 9.11
C PHE A 450 19.96 25.80 10.58
N TYR A 451 18.94 26.58 10.94
CA TYR A 451 18.74 27.12 12.28
C TYR A 451 17.31 26.87 12.72
N CYS A 452 17.13 26.35 13.94
CA CYS A 452 15.82 26.19 14.58
C CYS A 452 15.52 27.44 15.43
N VAL A 453 14.38 28.09 15.19
CA VAL A 453 14.03 29.42 15.72
C VAL A 453 13.20 29.36 17.00
N ASP A 454 12.26 28.42 17.11
CA ASP A 454 11.26 28.37 18.18
C ASP A 454 11.39 27.09 19.04
N GLN A 455 10.70 27.08 20.21
CA GLN A 455 10.87 26.07 21.26
C GLN A 455 10.21 24.72 20.96
N ASN A 456 11.06 23.69 20.96
CA ASN A 456 10.78 22.28 21.27
C ASN A 456 9.69 21.59 20.45
N GLU A 457 10.12 20.88 19.42
CA GLU A 457 9.54 19.58 18.98
C GLU A 457 9.52 18.53 20.11
N ARG A 458 10.18 18.84 21.24
CA ARG A 458 10.14 17.98 22.42
C ARG A 458 8.79 18.05 23.14
N THR A 459 7.77 17.50 22.50
CA THR A 459 6.44 17.36 23.06
C THR A 459 6.45 16.23 24.07
N CYS A 460 6.70 16.60 25.33
CA CYS A 460 6.72 15.66 26.44
C CYS A 460 5.29 15.39 26.93
N ILE A 461 4.74 14.23 26.61
CA ILE A 461 3.47 13.77 27.14
C ILE A 461 3.76 12.92 28.36
N TRP A 462 3.19 13.32 29.51
CA TRP A 462 3.17 12.45 30.67
C TRP A 462 2.12 11.36 30.46
N ILE A 463 2.59 10.14 30.23
CA ILE A 463 1.73 8.97 30.12
C ILE A 463 1.71 8.30 31.50
N PRO A 464 0.54 8.18 32.16
CA PRO A 464 0.44 7.42 33.40
C PRO A 464 1.09 6.04 33.19
N PHE A 465 1.98 5.63 34.09
CA PHE A 465 2.72 4.35 34.09
C PHE A 465 3.95 4.21 33.17
N LEU A 466 4.12 5.03 32.12
CA LEU A 466 5.37 5.05 31.32
C LEU A 466 6.31 6.20 31.72
N GLY A 467 5.78 7.21 32.41
CA GLY A 467 6.51 8.42 32.75
C GLY A 467 6.32 9.49 31.68
N THR A 468 7.24 10.44 31.64
CA THR A 468 7.26 11.48 30.61
C THR A 468 7.96 10.90 29.38
N GLU A 469 7.19 10.57 28.35
CA GLU A 469 7.72 10.26 27.02
C GLU A 469 7.77 11.56 26.25
N CYS A 470 8.90 11.85 25.62
CA CYS A 470 9.05 13.01 24.77
C CYS A 470 9.20 12.52 23.34
N SER A 471 8.33 13.00 22.45
CA SER A 471 8.62 12.92 21.03
C SER A 471 9.83 13.81 20.79
N ASP A 472 10.87 13.28 20.16
CA ASP A 472 11.96 14.08 19.64
C ASP A 472 11.71 14.10 18.13
N ASP A 473 10.88 15.02 17.65
CA ASP A 473 10.56 15.07 16.22
C ASP A 473 11.83 15.50 15.49
N GLU A 474 12.40 14.60 14.68
CA GLU A 474 13.69 14.86 14.06
C GLU A 474 13.49 15.40 12.64
N PRO A 475 13.95 16.63 12.32
CA PRO A 475 13.77 17.16 10.99
C PRO A 475 14.64 16.41 9.98
N TYR A 476 14.05 16.07 8.85
CA TYR A 476 14.74 15.66 7.64
C TYR A 476 14.25 16.44 6.43
N TRP A 477 15.08 16.49 5.39
CA TRP A 477 14.86 17.37 4.26
C TRP A 477 14.68 16.57 2.99
N HIS A 478 13.60 16.86 2.27
CA HIS A 478 13.36 16.38 0.93
C HIS A 478 13.94 17.39 -0.07
N LEU A 479 14.86 16.94 -0.89
CA LEU A 479 15.54 17.74 -1.89
C LEU A 479 15.12 17.22 -3.26
N SER A 480 14.58 18.11 -4.09
CA SER A 480 14.33 17.76 -5.48
C SER A 480 14.73 18.88 -6.41
N SER A 481 15.12 18.53 -7.62
CA SER A 481 15.33 19.48 -8.70
C SER A 481 14.84 18.91 -10.01
N ILE A 482 14.26 19.78 -10.82
CA ILE A 482 13.77 19.51 -12.17
C ILE A 482 14.61 20.42 -13.06
N VAL A 483 15.59 19.81 -13.72
CA VAL A 483 16.52 20.49 -14.63
C VAL A 483 16.16 20.06 -16.05
N PRO A 484 15.79 20.99 -16.94
CA PRO A 484 15.59 20.67 -18.34
C PRO A 484 16.87 20.09 -18.95
N ASN A 485 16.75 19.00 -19.71
CA ASN A 485 17.86 18.39 -20.46
C ASN A 485 18.00 18.96 -21.89
N TYR A 486 17.18 19.97 -22.20
CA TYR A 486 17.14 20.63 -23.48
C TYR A 486 17.25 22.14 -23.28
N ASP A 487 17.83 22.78 -24.28
CA ASP A 487 17.53 24.16 -24.60
C ASP A 487 16.29 24.16 -25.53
N PRO A 488 15.24 24.97 -25.31
CA PRO A 488 14.11 25.08 -26.23
C PRO A 488 14.53 25.63 -27.60
N ASN A 489 15.70 26.28 -27.67
CA ASN A 489 16.33 26.68 -28.92
C ASN A 489 17.24 25.56 -29.48
N ASP A 490 17.32 24.40 -28.81
CA ASP A 490 18.02 23.23 -29.31
C ASP A 490 17.27 22.64 -30.50
N PRO A 491 17.92 22.46 -31.65
CA PRO A 491 17.38 21.67 -32.76
C PRO A 491 16.98 20.26 -32.34
N ASP A 492 17.74 19.66 -31.42
CA ASP A 492 17.47 18.34 -30.85
C ASP A 492 16.33 18.37 -29.83
N HIS A 493 15.79 19.54 -29.45
CA HIS A 493 14.62 19.64 -28.58
C HIS A 493 13.45 18.82 -29.13
N ILE A 494 13.21 18.88 -30.44
CA ILE A 494 12.13 18.11 -31.08
C ILE A 494 12.39 16.60 -30.93
N HIS A 495 13.64 16.17 -31.05
CA HIS A 495 14.04 14.79 -30.82
C HIS A 495 13.86 14.39 -29.35
N GLN A 496 14.32 15.22 -28.41
CA GLN A 496 14.16 14.96 -26.97
C GLN A 496 12.70 14.97 -26.51
N LEU A 497 11.87 15.82 -27.11
CA LEU A 497 10.41 15.87 -26.93
C LEU A 497 9.77 14.55 -27.39
N HIS A 498 10.17 14.04 -28.55
CA HIS A 498 9.71 12.75 -29.05
C HIS A 498 10.16 11.58 -28.17
N GLU A 499 11.38 11.64 -27.63
CA GLU A 499 11.91 10.61 -26.71
C GLU A 499 11.37 10.72 -25.27
N GLY A 500 10.64 11.78 -24.93
CA GLY A 500 10.13 12.02 -23.57
C GLY A 500 11.20 12.33 -22.53
N LYS A 501 12.40 12.77 -22.93
CA LYS A 501 13.56 13.01 -22.03
C LYS A 501 13.80 14.48 -21.69
N LEU A 502 12.71 15.24 -21.59
CA LEU A 502 12.76 16.70 -21.44
C LEU A 502 13.42 17.17 -20.13
N TYR A 503 13.36 16.40 -19.06
CA TYR A 503 13.86 16.84 -17.75
C TYR A 503 14.66 15.74 -17.07
N THR A 504 15.77 16.13 -16.44
CA THR A 504 16.39 15.36 -15.38
C THR A 504 15.73 15.75 -14.06
N VAL A 505 15.10 14.77 -13.42
CA VAL A 505 14.58 14.92 -12.08
C VAL A 505 15.58 14.30 -11.11
N PHE A 506 16.13 15.13 -10.23
CA PHE A 506 16.88 14.68 -9.06
C PHE A 506 15.93 14.70 -7.87
N ASN A 507 15.89 13.63 -7.09
CA ASN A 507 15.08 13.53 -5.89
C ASN A 507 15.86 12.76 -4.83
N ARG A 508 15.92 13.32 -3.62
CA ARG A 508 16.67 12.77 -2.51
C ARG A 508 16.04 13.19 -1.19
N VAL A 509 16.15 12.32 -0.20
CA VAL A 509 15.85 12.64 1.21
C VAL A 509 17.16 12.64 1.99
N THR A 510 17.36 13.61 2.89
CA THR A 510 18.52 13.61 3.79
C THR A 510 18.35 12.53 4.87
N GLY A 511 19.40 12.24 5.63
CA GLY A 511 19.16 11.58 6.92
C GLY A 511 18.49 12.56 7.89
N THR A 512 17.89 12.03 8.95
CA THR A 512 17.44 12.82 10.10
C THR A 512 18.59 13.53 10.78
N TYR A 513 18.23 14.65 11.40
CA TYR A 513 19.10 15.46 12.22
C TYR A 513 18.62 15.35 13.66
N ASP A 514 19.25 14.45 14.40
CA ASP A 514 18.88 14.13 15.77
C ASP A 514 19.14 15.33 16.71
N ASP A 515 18.32 15.44 17.75
CA ASP A 515 18.43 16.42 18.85
C ASP A 515 18.52 17.89 18.40
N VAL A 516 17.76 18.36 17.40
CA VAL A 516 17.79 19.79 17.04
C VAL A 516 17.04 20.61 18.07
N ASN A 517 17.77 21.35 18.91
CA ASN A 517 17.16 22.17 19.94
C ASN A 517 16.86 23.60 19.46
N ASN A 518 15.99 24.30 20.19
CA ASN A 518 15.75 25.72 19.94
C ASN A 518 17.03 26.55 20.00
N GLY A 519 17.21 27.42 19.01
CA GLY A 519 18.39 28.26 18.87
C GLY A 519 19.63 27.48 18.44
N GLU A 520 19.48 26.19 18.13
CA GLU A 520 20.57 25.39 17.63
C GLU A 520 20.79 25.64 16.14
N THR A 521 22.07 25.65 15.80
CA THR A 521 22.53 25.69 14.42
C THR A 521 23.10 24.34 14.03
N ARG A 522 22.57 23.74 12.97
CA ARG A 522 23.04 22.46 12.43
C ARG A 522 23.65 22.64 11.04
N LYS A 523 24.68 21.85 10.75
CA LYS A 523 25.34 21.82 9.43
C LYS A 523 24.73 20.71 8.60
N PHE A 524 24.42 20.98 7.34
CA PHE A 524 24.08 19.90 6.42
C PHE A 524 25.30 18.99 6.21
N ARG A 525 25.10 17.67 6.31
CA ARG A 525 26.15 16.66 6.09
C ARG A 525 26.65 16.79 4.65
N SER A 526 27.94 16.54 4.37
CA SER A 526 28.55 16.75 3.04
C SER A 526 27.75 16.14 1.88
N ARG A 527 27.21 14.95 2.10
CA ARG A 527 26.36 14.25 1.14
C ARG A 527 25.05 15.00 0.87
N ASP A 528 24.47 15.66 1.86
CA ASP A 528 23.14 16.29 1.84
C ASP A 528 23.18 17.74 1.32
N ARG A 529 24.36 18.23 0.92
CA ARG A 529 24.55 19.63 0.54
C ARG A 529 24.13 19.96 -0.88
N TRP A 530 24.10 19.02 -1.83
CA TRP A 530 23.94 19.39 -3.24
C TRP A 530 22.48 19.30 -3.71
N LEU A 531 21.95 20.42 -4.23
CA LEU A 531 20.61 20.53 -4.81
C LEU A 531 20.66 20.57 -6.34
N ILE A 532 21.54 21.43 -6.87
CA ILE A 532 21.80 21.58 -8.30
C ILE A 532 23.32 21.73 -8.47
N ASN A 533 23.87 20.95 -9.41
CA ASN A 533 25.23 21.07 -9.91
C ASN A 533 25.17 20.72 -11.40
N ASN A 534 24.49 21.57 -12.17
CA ASN A 534 24.17 21.33 -13.57
C ASN A 534 24.28 22.64 -14.36
N ASN A 535 24.53 22.49 -15.66
CA ASN A 535 24.33 23.56 -16.64
C ASN A 535 22.83 23.84 -16.75
N ILE A 536 22.44 25.11 -16.73
CA ILE A 536 21.05 25.52 -16.92
C ILE A 536 20.95 26.23 -18.28
N PHE A 537 20.13 25.66 -19.16
CA PHE A 537 20.01 26.04 -20.58
C PHE A 537 19.14 27.30 -20.79
N ASN A 538 19.31 28.32 -19.95
CA ASN A 538 18.41 29.49 -19.89
C ASN A 538 16.92 29.12 -19.81
N THR A 539 16.63 27.90 -19.36
CA THR A 539 15.32 27.32 -19.20
C THR A 539 14.91 27.36 -17.74
N SER A 540 13.59 27.35 -17.52
CA SER A 540 13.03 27.28 -16.17
C SER A 540 13.49 26.02 -15.46
N THR A 541 14.44 26.17 -14.54
CA THR A 541 14.93 25.10 -13.66
C THR A 541 14.37 25.34 -12.29
N THR A 542 13.72 24.34 -11.71
CA THR A 542 13.12 24.45 -10.38
C THR A 542 13.80 23.50 -9.43
N PHE A 543 14.19 23.96 -8.25
CA PHE A 543 14.49 23.09 -7.13
C PHE A 543 13.51 23.32 -6.00
N THR A 544 13.22 22.25 -5.27
CA THR A 544 12.33 22.25 -4.13
C THR A 544 13.09 21.69 -2.94
N ILE A 545 13.02 22.41 -1.83
CA ILE A 545 13.42 21.93 -0.51
C ILE A 545 12.12 21.75 0.25
N GLY A 546 11.82 20.52 0.64
CA GLY A 546 10.76 20.18 1.57
C GLY A 546 11.34 19.90 2.94
N LEU A 547 10.70 20.43 3.97
CA LEU A 547 10.95 20.02 5.34
C LEU A 547 9.92 18.97 5.74
N TRP A 548 10.41 17.93 6.38
CA TRP A 548 9.63 16.84 6.93
C TRP A 548 10.12 16.55 8.35
N GLU A 549 9.23 16.07 9.20
CA GLU A 549 9.54 15.57 10.55
C GLU A 549 9.43 14.04 10.55
N GLU A 550 10.41 13.35 11.14
CA GLU A 550 10.37 11.89 11.28
C GLU A 550 9.46 11.51 12.44
N ASP A 551 8.16 11.50 12.17
CA ASP A 551 7.23 10.73 12.97
C ASP A 551 7.03 9.35 12.35
N TRP A 552 6.75 8.36 13.21
CA TRP A 552 6.69 6.94 12.82
C TRP A 552 5.43 6.59 11.99
N SER A 553 4.93 7.53 11.17
CA SER A 553 3.54 7.61 10.73
C SER A 553 3.28 7.42 9.24
N LYS A 554 4.26 7.05 8.40
CA LYS A 554 4.05 6.91 6.93
C LYS A 554 2.71 6.23 6.60
N ASP A 555 1.93 6.78 5.67
CA ASP A 555 0.70 6.16 5.15
C ASP A 555 0.89 4.69 4.73
N GLU A 556 2.10 4.30 4.34
CA GLU A 556 2.46 2.90 4.07
C GLU A 556 2.67 2.04 5.30
N VAL A 557 3.21 2.62 6.39
CA VAL A 557 3.23 1.99 7.71
C VAL A 557 1.80 1.94 8.24
N ARG A 558 0.98 2.99 8.08
CA ARG A 558 -0.45 2.96 8.38
C ARG A 558 -1.18 1.89 7.59
N ASP A 559 -0.99 1.82 6.27
CA ASP A 559 -1.68 0.86 5.41
C ASP A 559 -1.15 -0.56 5.62
N ALA A 560 0.16 -0.75 5.87
CA ALA A 560 0.74 -2.04 6.22
C ALA A 560 0.36 -2.49 7.63
N ILE A 561 0.28 -1.58 8.61
CA ILE A 561 -0.24 -1.85 9.96
C ILE A 561 -1.73 -2.14 9.86
N GLN A 562 -2.51 -1.38 9.10
CA GLN A 562 -3.94 -1.61 8.89
C GLN A 562 -4.18 -2.95 8.20
N GLN A 563 -3.37 -3.29 7.20
CA GLN A 563 -3.44 -4.57 6.51
C GLN A 563 -3.00 -5.72 7.42
N ALA A 564 -1.88 -5.59 8.14
CA ALA A 564 -1.46 -6.58 9.13
C ALA A 564 -2.47 -6.72 10.27
N THR A 565 -3.14 -5.63 10.67
CA THR A 565 -4.20 -5.62 11.69
C THR A 565 -5.44 -6.32 11.18
N ASN A 566 -5.82 -6.10 9.92
CA ASN A 566 -6.94 -6.79 9.28
C ASN A 566 -6.63 -8.28 9.10
N ASP A 567 -5.42 -8.63 8.65
CA ASP A 567 -4.97 -10.01 8.49
C ASP A 567 -4.93 -10.73 9.84
N LEU A 568 -4.37 -10.10 10.88
CA LEU A 568 -4.36 -10.62 12.25
C LEU A 568 -5.77 -10.73 12.82
N ARG A 569 -6.64 -9.75 12.55
CA ARG A 569 -8.04 -9.78 12.98
C ARG A 569 -8.76 -10.96 12.34
N ASP A 570 -8.60 -11.18 11.04
CA ASP A 570 -9.24 -12.27 10.31
C ASP A 570 -8.69 -13.63 10.77
N GLU A 571 -7.39 -13.75 10.99
CA GLU A 571 -6.75 -14.96 11.53
C GLU A 571 -7.21 -15.26 12.96
N LEU A 572 -7.26 -14.24 13.83
CA LEU A 572 -7.73 -14.34 15.20
C LEU A 572 -9.21 -14.71 15.26
N ILE A 573 -10.07 -14.07 14.46
CA ILE A 573 -11.50 -14.39 14.35
C ILE A 573 -11.66 -15.84 13.90
N ASN A 574 -10.95 -16.29 12.86
CA ASN A 574 -11.08 -17.66 12.37
C ASN A 574 -10.59 -18.69 13.39
N THR A 575 -9.42 -18.50 14.00
CA THR A 575 -8.86 -19.43 15.01
C THR A 575 -9.76 -19.54 16.23
N ILE A 576 -10.33 -18.42 16.69
CA ILE A 576 -11.25 -18.40 17.83
C ILE A 576 -12.60 -18.98 17.45
N GLN A 577 -13.13 -18.65 16.27
CA GLN A 577 -14.40 -19.20 15.81
C GLN A 577 -14.29 -20.72 15.69
N VAL A 578 -13.19 -21.26 15.15
CA VAL A 578 -12.93 -22.70 15.12
C VAL A 578 -12.84 -23.26 16.54
N ALA A 579 -11.97 -22.71 17.40
CA ALA A 579 -11.78 -23.23 18.76
C ALA A 579 -13.03 -23.16 19.64
N VAL A 580 -13.81 -22.08 19.54
CA VAL A 580 -15.05 -21.88 20.30
C VAL A 580 -16.17 -22.72 19.72
N MET A 581 -16.32 -22.80 18.39
CA MET A 581 -17.34 -23.65 17.79
C MET A 581 -17.05 -25.12 18.02
N ASP A 582 -15.79 -25.55 18.03
CA ASP A 582 -15.42 -26.93 18.35
C ASP A 582 -15.67 -27.23 19.83
N ALA A 583 -15.27 -26.34 20.74
CA ALA A 583 -15.53 -26.51 22.18
C ALA A 583 -17.02 -26.46 22.53
N VAL A 584 -17.79 -25.58 21.88
CA VAL A 584 -19.25 -25.49 22.05
C VAL A 584 -19.93 -26.69 21.42
N LYS A 585 -19.60 -27.08 20.18
CA LYS A 585 -20.17 -28.27 19.53
C LYS A 585 -19.92 -29.52 20.37
N GLU A 586 -18.73 -29.68 20.92
CA GLU A 586 -18.37 -30.87 21.70
C GLU A 586 -18.98 -30.86 23.11
N GLY A 587 -18.96 -29.73 23.82
CA GLY A 587 -19.60 -29.62 25.13
C GLY A 587 -21.13 -29.72 25.07
N LEU A 588 -21.74 -29.14 24.02
CA LEU A 588 -23.16 -29.31 23.74
C LEU A 588 -23.44 -30.74 23.28
N SER A 589 -22.56 -31.34 22.47
CA SER A 589 -22.69 -32.73 22.02
C SER A 589 -22.73 -33.70 23.19
N GLU A 590 -21.79 -33.61 24.13
CA GLU A 590 -21.78 -34.49 25.30
C GLU A 590 -23.03 -34.32 26.16
N SER A 591 -23.45 -33.07 26.41
CA SER A 591 -24.63 -32.77 27.22
C SER A 591 -25.93 -33.25 26.54
N ILE A 592 -26.03 -33.07 25.22
CA ILE A 592 -27.16 -33.55 24.42
C ILE A 592 -27.13 -35.08 24.29
N MET A 593 -25.96 -35.69 24.12
CA MET A 593 -25.77 -37.14 24.08
C MET A 593 -26.12 -37.81 25.42
N GLU A 594 -25.97 -37.11 26.53
CA GLU A 594 -26.42 -37.62 27.83
C GLU A 594 -27.95 -37.53 27.98
N ALA A 595 -28.56 -36.47 27.44
CA ALA A 595 -29.99 -36.21 27.52
C ALA A 595 -30.85 -36.93 26.46
N LEU A 596 -30.27 -37.27 25.29
CA LEU A 596 -30.98 -37.93 24.20
C LEU A 596 -31.34 -39.38 24.55
N PRO A 597 -32.49 -39.89 24.07
CA PRO A 597 -32.77 -41.33 24.02
C PRO A 597 -31.65 -42.08 23.32
N ASP A 598 -31.33 -43.29 23.77
CA ASP A 598 -30.19 -44.08 23.24
C ASP A 598 -30.35 -44.35 21.73
N GLU A 599 -31.58 -44.40 21.22
CA GLU A 599 -31.94 -44.57 19.81
C GLU A 599 -31.50 -43.40 18.92
N LEU A 600 -31.36 -42.18 19.46
CA LEU A 600 -31.00 -40.98 18.71
C LEU A 600 -29.52 -40.60 18.80
N LYS A 601 -28.77 -41.22 19.71
CA LYS A 601 -27.35 -40.90 19.92
C LYS A 601 -26.49 -41.20 18.70
N GLY A 602 -26.76 -42.32 18.01
CA GLY A 602 -26.06 -42.70 16.79
C GLY A 602 -26.30 -41.71 15.65
N ASP A 603 -27.55 -41.30 15.46
CA ASP A 603 -27.93 -40.36 14.40
C ASP A 603 -27.45 -38.95 14.71
N PHE A 604 -27.49 -38.51 15.97
CA PHE A 604 -26.95 -37.21 16.38
C PHE A 604 -25.43 -37.15 16.20
N GLN A 605 -24.72 -38.24 16.52
CA GLN A 605 -23.28 -38.30 16.29
C GLN A 605 -22.93 -38.34 14.80
N SER A 606 -23.72 -39.06 14.00
CA SER A 606 -23.58 -39.06 12.53
C SER A 606 -23.86 -37.67 11.94
N PHE A 607 -24.81 -36.92 12.51
CA PHE A 607 -25.12 -35.55 12.12
C PHE A 607 -23.97 -34.59 12.45
N LEU A 608 -23.40 -34.67 13.67
CA LEU A 608 -22.26 -33.83 14.06
C LEU A 608 -20.99 -34.09 13.24
N ASN A 609 -20.86 -35.30 12.69
CA ASN A 609 -19.76 -35.68 11.80
C ASN A 609 -20.05 -35.35 10.31
N ASP A 610 -21.14 -34.64 10.01
CA ASP A 610 -21.63 -34.34 8.66
C ASP A 610 -21.90 -35.61 7.80
N GLU A 611 -22.10 -36.78 8.41
CA GLU A 611 -22.36 -38.05 7.71
C GLU A 611 -23.83 -38.20 7.28
N ILE A 612 -24.75 -37.54 7.99
CA ILE A 612 -26.16 -37.42 7.61
C ILE A 612 -26.56 -35.95 7.55
N SER A 613 -27.45 -35.60 6.62
CA SER A 613 -27.96 -34.24 6.52
C SER A 613 -28.85 -33.91 7.73
N TYR A 614 -29.01 -32.61 8.01
CA TYR A 614 -29.93 -32.13 9.03
C TYR A 614 -31.34 -32.70 8.84
N GLU A 615 -31.85 -32.74 7.61
CA GLU A 615 -33.19 -33.27 7.32
C GLU A 615 -33.32 -34.75 7.68
N SER A 616 -32.31 -35.57 7.38
CA SER A 616 -32.28 -36.99 7.75
C SER A 616 -32.16 -37.19 9.27
N PHE A 617 -31.36 -36.37 9.94
CA PHE A 617 -31.30 -36.39 11.41
C PHE A 617 -32.64 -36.01 12.03
N MET A 618 -33.28 -34.94 11.53
CA MET A 618 -34.57 -34.48 12.00
C MET A 618 -35.69 -35.49 11.76
N GLU A 619 -35.63 -36.24 10.66
CA GLU A 619 -36.54 -37.35 10.39
C GLU A 619 -36.36 -38.47 11.42
N SER A 620 -35.12 -38.85 11.76
CA SER A 620 -34.85 -39.80 12.86
C SER A 620 -35.42 -39.30 14.18
N VAL A 621 -35.20 -38.04 14.52
CA VAL A 621 -35.71 -37.44 15.76
C VAL A 621 -37.25 -37.41 15.79
N GLN A 622 -37.89 -37.05 14.68
CA GLN A 622 -39.35 -37.08 14.56
C GLN A 622 -39.92 -38.50 14.69
N ASN A 623 -39.26 -39.48 14.10
CA ASN A 623 -39.65 -40.88 14.16
C ASN A 623 -39.52 -41.47 15.57
N VAL A 624 -38.52 -41.05 16.35
CA VAL A 624 -38.31 -41.54 17.72
C VAL A 624 -39.16 -40.78 18.74
N MET A 625 -39.33 -39.46 18.60
CA MET A 625 -39.95 -38.62 19.64
C MET A 625 -41.42 -38.23 19.38
N GLY A 626 -42.01 -38.62 18.24
CA GLY A 626 -43.48 -38.63 18.08
C GLY A 626 -44.17 -37.27 17.86
N GLY A 627 -43.48 -36.28 17.27
CA GLY A 627 -44.08 -35.02 16.83
C GLY A 627 -43.68 -33.78 17.66
N VAL A 628 -43.41 -32.69 16.92
CA VAL A 628 -42.74 -31.43 17.29
C VAL A 628 -42.74 -31.02 18.77
N ASP A 629 -41.56 -31.13 19.39
CA ASP A 629 -41.23 -30.63 20.74
C ASP A 629 -40.48 -29.28 20.65
N ILE A 630 -40.73 -28.37 21.60
CA ILE A 630 -40.10 -27.03 21.71
C ILE A 630 -38.57 -27.13 21.85
N GLY A 631 -38.06 -28.24 22.41
CA GLY A 631 -36.62 -28.54 22.42
C GLY A 631 -35.99 -28.59 21.02
N MET A 632 -36.78 -28.93 19.99
CA MET A 632 -36.33 -29.01 18.60
C MET A 632 -36.13 -27.64 17.95
N ILE A 633 -36.96 -26.66 18.33
CA ILE A 633 -36.82 -25.28 17.85
C ILE A 633 -35.54 -24.65 18.42
N VAL A 634 -35.21 -24.99 19.66
CA VAL A 634 -33.98 -24.54 20.34
C VAL A 634 -32.74 -25.16 19.70
N LEU A 635 -32.75 -26.46 19.39
CA LEU A 635 -31.65 -27.10 18.67
C LEU A 635 -31.48 -26.51 17.26
N GLN A 636 -32.58 -26.20 16.57
CA GLN A 636 -32.54 -25.52 15.27
C GLN A 636 -31.91 -24.12 15.38
N MET A 637 -32.21 -23.34 16.43
CA MET A 637 -31.58 -22.04 16.67
C MET A 637 -30.09 -22.12 17.01
N ILE A 638 -29.66 -23.15 17.74
CA ILE A 638 -28.26 -23.28 18.19
C ILE A 638 -27.35 -23.79 17.06
N PHE A 639 -27.84 -24.68 16.20
CA PHE A 639 -26.99 -25.37 15.23
C PHE A 639 -27.12 -24.89 13.77
N SER A 640 -28.19 -24.17 13.39
CA SER A 640 -28.35 -23.72 11.99
C SER A 640 -27.60 -22.43 11.67
N GLY A 641 -27.27 -21.59 12.66
CA GLY A 641 -26.67 -20.28 12.44
C GLY A 641 -27.56 -19.27 11.70
N GLU A 642 -28.83 -19.60 11.47
CA GLU A 642 -29.79 -18.73 10.78
C GLU A 642 -30.44 -17.72 11.75
N SER A 643 -30.83 -16.56 11.23
CA SER A 643 -31.52 -15.56 12.06
C SER A 643 -32.94 -16.01 12.43
N LEU A 644 -33.42 -15.57 13.60
CA LEU A 644 -34.75 -15.89 14.14
C LEU A 644 -35.91 -15.59 13.16
N LEU A 645 -35.68 -14.64 12.24
CA LEU A 645 -36.62 -14.26 11.18
C LEU A 645 -36.61 -15.23 9.98
N GLU A 646 -35.46 -15.84 9.66
CA GLU A 646 -35.32 -16.80 8.57
C GLU A 646 -35.93 -18.16 8.94
N ILE A 647 -35.79 -18.59 10.19
CA ILE A 647 -36.43 -19.80 10.73
C ILE A 647 -37.97 -19.66 10.72
N ALA A 648 -38.49 -18.47 11.08
CA ALA A 648 -39.91 -18.16 11.02
C ALA A 648 -40.47 -18.14 9.59
N ALA A 649 -39.62 -17.83 8.59
CA ALA A 649 -39.99 -17.85 7.19
C ALA A 649 -39.94 -19.27 6.58
N LEU A 650 -39.04 -20.14 7.06
CA LEU A 650 -38.86 -21.51 6.58
C LEU A 650 -40.00 -22.45 6.97
N LEU A 651 -40.66 -22.20 8.12
CA LEU A 651 -41.82 -22.97 8.59
C LEU A 651 -43.14 -22.67 7.87
N GLY A 652 -43.11 -21.91 6.78
CA GLY A 652 -44.13 -21.92 5.74
C GLY A 652 -45.55 -21.58 6.20
N GLY A 653 -45.84 -20.29 6.37
CA GLY A 653 -47.04 -19.61 5.83
C GLY A 653 -48.47 -20.20 5.98
N ALA A 654 -48.73 -21.23 6.78
CA ALA A 654 -50.03 -21.89 6.83
C ALA A 654 -50.41 -22.41 8.23
N CYS A 655 -50.26 -21.61 9.28
CA CYS A 655 -51.10 -21.77 10.48
C CYS A 655 -51.13 -20.50 11.33
N PRO A 656 -52.19 -19.67 11.24
CA PRO A 656 -52.41 -18.54 12.16
C PRO A 656 -52.42 -18.97 13.64
N GLY A 657 -52.80 -20.22 13.91
CA GLY A 657 -52.82 -20.79 15.27
C GLY A 657 -51.45 -20.93 15.91
N LEU A 658 -50.35 -21.05 15.15
CA LEU A 658 -49.00 -21.14 15.73
C LEU A 658 -48.49 -19.77 16.20
N ALA A 659 -48.86 -18.70 15.50
CA ALA A 659 -48.56 -17.32 15.91
C ALA A 659 -49.37 -16.91 17.15
N GLU A 660 -50.63 -17.34 17.24
CA GLU A 660 -51.45 -17.20 18.46
C GLU A 660 -50.93 -18.05 19.62
N MET A 661 -50.44 -19.27 19.37
CA MET A 661 -49.81 -20.12 20.40
C MET A 661 -48.53 -19.50 20.96
N ILE A 662 -47.70 -18.86 20.12
CA ILE A 662 -46.52 -18.10 20.55
C ILE A 662 -46.91 -16.87 21.39
N HIS A 663 -48.07 -16.24 21.13
CA HIS A 663 -48.63 -15.19 21.99
C HIS A 663 -49.25 -15.72 23.29
N VAL A 664 -49.89 -16.89 23.26
CA VAL A 664 -50.43 -17.56 24.47
C VAL A 664 -49.30 -18.00 25.40
N ILE A 665 -48.19 -18.54 24.87
CA ILE A 665 -46.99 -18.88 25.65
C ILE A 665 -46.35 -17.63 26.27
N ARG A 666 -46.40 -16.48 25.58
CA ARG A 666 -45.91 -15.20 26.09
C ARG A 666 -46.75 -14.60 27.23
N VAL A 667 -48.02 -15.01 27.36
CA VAL A 667 -48.99 -14.43 28.31
C VAL A 667 -49.37 -15.39 29.44
N LEU A 668 -49.38 -16.70 29.22
CA LEU A 668 -49.77 -17.72 30.22
C LEU A 668 -48.62 -18.61 30.71
N GLY A 669 -47.39 -18.38 30.24
CA GLY A 669 -46.19 -19.12 30.64
C GLY A 669 -45.99 -19.33 32.16
N PRO A 670 -46.34 -18.38 33.05
CA PRO A 670 -46.13 -18.59 34.49
C PRO A 670 -47.05 -19.63 35.15
N VAL A 671 -48.19 -20.01 34.56
CA VAL A 671 -49.20 -20.85 35.23
C VAL A 671 -49.17 -22.32 34.77
N ALA A 672 -48.66 -22.60 33.58
CA ALA A 672 -48.48 -23.97 33.09
C ALA A 672 -47.15 -24.61 33.54
N ILE A 673 -46.19 -23.79 33.99
CA ILE A 673 -44.86 -24.23 34.46
C ILE A 673 -44.90 -24.68 35.91
N ASP A 674 -45.81 -24.14 36.74
CA ASP A 674 -46.06 -24.62 38.11
C ASP A 674 -46.66 -26.04 38.17
N LEU A 675 -47.05 -26.63 37.03
CA LEU A 675 -47.63 -27.98 36.93
C LEU A 675 -46.63 -29.05 36.44
N LEU A 676 -45.41 -28.67 36.06
CA LEU A 676 -44.34 -29.57 35.62
C LEU A 676 -43.11 -29.39 36.54
N GLU A 677 -43.28 -29.76 37.80
CA GLU A 677 -42.28 -29.73 38.88
C GLU A 677 -41.09 -30.69 38.63
N GLY A 678 -40.16 -30.32 37.74
CA GLY A 678 -38.88 -31.00 37.56
C GLY A 678 -37.94 -30.20 36.65
N ASP A 679 -36.80 -29.78 37.22
CA ASP A 679 -35.95 -28.64 36.83
C ASP A 679 -35.16 -28.77 35.50
N PHE A 680 -35.88 -28.98 34.40
CA PHE A 680 -35.32 -28.95 33.05
C PHE A 680 -35.15 -27.52 32.53
N GLN A 681 -36.02 -26.60 32.95
CA GLN A 681 -36.04 -25.24 32.43
C GLN A 681 -34.88 -24.38 32.95
N ASP A 682 -34.46 -24.52 34.21
CA ASP A 682 -33.34 -23.75 34.73
C ASP A 682 -31.99 -24.37 34.34
N ALA A 683 -31.94 -25.70 34.19
CA ALA A 683 -30.81 -26.37 33.54
C ALA A 683 -30.64 -25.94 32.08
N LEU A 684 -31.73 -25.90 31.30
CA LEU A 684 -31.72 -25.47 29.90
C LEU A 684 -31.44 -23.98 29.74
N LYS A 685 -31.98 -23.11 30.61
CA LYS A 685 -31.60 -21.69 30.65
C LYS A 685 -30.13 -21.53 30.99
N GLY A 686 -29.62 -22.24 32.00
CA GLY A 686 -28.19 -22.26 32.32
C GLY A 686 -27.32 -22.69 31.14
N LEU A 687 -27.75 -23.74 30.42
CA LEU A 687 -27.06 -24.28 29.25
C LEU A 687 -27.11 -23.36 28.02
N ILE A 688 -28.21 -22.62 27.80
CA ILE A 688 -28.39 -21.70 26.66
C ILE A 688 -27.72 -20.35 26.93
N TYR A 689 -27.78 -19.83 28.16
CA TYR A 689 -27.14 -18.57 28.51
C TYR A 689 -25.63 -18.70 28.58
N LEU A 690 -25.06 -19.89 28.85
CA LEU A 690 -23.61 -20.06 29.00
C LEU A 690 -22.84 -19.77 27.69
N PRO A 691 -23.18 -20.36 26.52
CA PRO A 691 -22.54 -20.02 25.25
C PRO A 691 -22.77 -18.57 24.85
N ILE A 692 -23.98 -18.02 25.04
CA ILE A 692 -24.31 -16.64 24.68
C ILE A 692 -23.51 -15.65 25.54
N THR A 693 -23.42 -15.88 26.85
CA THR A 693 -22.64 -15.03 27.76
C THR A 693 -21.14 -15.17 27.52
N LEU A 694 -20.66 -16.38 27.16
CA LEU A 694 -19.27 -16.58 26.72
C LEU A 694 -19.00 -15.85 25.40
N PHE A 695 -19.94 -15.91 24.44
CA PHE A 695 -19.80 -15.35 23.10
C PHE A 695 -19.83 -13.82 23.15
N GLU A 696 -20.77 -13.20 23.87
CA GLU A 696 -20.78 -11.76 24.14
C GLU A 696 -19.50 -11.31 24.87
N TYR A 697 -18.99 -12.12 25.78
CA TYR A 697 -17.78 -11.79 26.54
C TYR A 697 -16.49 -11.92 25.73
N ILE A 698 -16.38 -12.96 24.89
CA ILE A 698 -15.33 -13.12 23.88
C ILE A 698 -15.39 -11.90 22.95
N PHE A 699 -16.57 -11.54 22.45
CA PHE A 699 -16.77 -10.37 21.59
C PHE A 699 -16.39 -9.04 22.26
N ASP A 700 -16.71 -8.84 23.54
CA ASP A 700 -16.30 -7.68 24.36
C ASP A 700 -14.79 -7.63 24.60
N LEU A 701 -14.15 -8.78 24.82
CA LEU A 701 -12.69 -8.90 24.96
C LEU A 701 -11.99 -8.49 23.64
N PHE A 702 -12.56 -8.86 22.48
CA PHE A 702 -11.99 -8.56 21.16
C PHE A 702 -12.30 -7.14 20.65
N THR A 703 -13.47 -6.58 20.95
CA THR A 703 -13.76 -5.15 20.67
C THR A 703 -12.84 -4.21 21.45
N ASN A 704 -12.35 -4.61 22.62
CA ASN A 704 -11.33 -3.86 23.37
C ASN A 704 -9.92 -3.94 22.74
N ILE A 705 -9.58 -5.01 22.00
CA ILE A 705 -8.34 -5.10 21.22
C ILE A 705 -8.38 -4.14 20.03
N VAL A 706 -9.53 -3.98 19.38
CA VAL A 706 -9.74 -2.93 18.35
C VAL A 706 -9.53 -1.54 18.96
N GLY A 707 -10.02 -1.28 20.17
CA GLY A 707 -9.74 -0.03 20.89
C GLY A 707 -8.27 0.18 21.27
N PHE A 708 -7.49 -0.89 21.48
CA PHE A 708 -6.03 -0.80 21.63
C PHE A 708 -5.36 -0.36 20.32
N PHE A 709 -5.79 -0.89 19.17
CA PHE A 709 -5.30 -0.46 17.86
C PHE A 709 -5.76 0.94 17.49
N GLU A 710 -6.99 1.37 17.83
CA GLU A 710 -7.44 2.75 17.65
C GLU A 710 -6.64 3.75 18.53
N ASN A 711 -6.29 3.37 19.77
CA ASN A 711 -5.41 4.15 20.63
C ASN A 711 -3.95 4.17 20.13
N LEU A 712 -3.49 3.09 19.50
CA LEU A 712 -2.19 3.04 18.82
C LEU A 712 -2.18 3.97 17.59
N MET A 713 -3.29 4.04 16.86
CA MET A 713 -3.47 4.86 15.65
C MET A 713 -3.72 6.34 15.95
N THR A 714 -4.16 6.70 17.16
CA THR A 714 -4.29 8.11 17.61
C THR A 714 -2.98 8.69 18.16
N VAL A 715 -1.98 7.85 18.41
CA VAL A 715 -0.58 8.25 18.67
C VAL A 715 0.19 8.47 17.35
N ILE A 716 -0.41 8.13 16.21
CA ILE A 716 0.19 8.24 14.88
C ILE A 716 -0.44 9.44 14.18
N ASP A 717 0.21 10.60 14.31
CA ASP A 717 -0.22 11.91 13.77
C ASP A 717 0.07 11.99 12.25
N PRO A 718 -0.89 12.39 11.39
CA PRO A 718 -0.70 12.42 9.93
C PRO A 718 0.09 13.62 9.34
N ASP A 719 0.89 14.37 10.12
CA ASP A 719 1.44 15.68 9.71
C ASP A 719 2.94 15.71 9.29
N ASP A 720 3.54 14.60 8.84
CA ASP A 720 4.99 14.52 8.51
C ASP A 720 5.50 15.50 7.43
N HIS A 721 4.64 16.04 6.54
CA HIS A 721 5.04 17.07 5.57
C HIS A 721 4.60 18.45 6.04
N ILE A 722 5.56 19.16 6.62
CA ILE A 722 5.36 20.54 7.05
C ILE A 722 5.15 21.45 5.85
N GLN A 723 6.17 21.58 5.01
CA GLN A 723 6.18 22.59 3.95
C GLN A 723 7.22 22.31 2.87
N GLY A 724 6.80 22.44 1.61
CA GLY A 724 7.66 22.51 0.45
C GLY A 724 7.89 23.96 0.02
N ARG A 725 9.15 24.30 -0.29
CA ARG A 725 9.54 25.59 -0.87
C ARG A 725 10.26 25.36 -2.18
N SER A 726 9.74 25.93 -3.25
CA SER A 726 10.32 25.81 -4.60
C SER A 726 10.90 27.14 -5.05
N ILE A 727 12.07 27.08 -5.68
CA ILE A 727 12.74 28.21 -6.30
C ILE A 727 12.93 27.87 -7.78
N THR A 728 12.40 28.73 -8.64
CA THR A 728 12.51 28.59 -10.09
C THR A 728 13.46 29.64 -10.63
N ILE A 729 14.55 29.18 -11.24
CA ILE A 729 15.49 29.96 -12.04
C ILE A 729 14.83 30.15 -13.38
N LYS A 730 14.33 31.35 -13.67
CA LYS A 730 13.54 31.66 -14.88
C LYS A 730 14.39 31.79 -16.13
N GLY A 731 15.66 32.14 -15.95
CA GLY A 731 16.62 32.36 -17.00
C GLY A 731 17.94 32.88 -16.43
N SER A 732 18.78 33.45 -17.29
CA SER A 732 20.03 34.08 -16.91
C SER A 732 20.12 35.51 -17.40
N PHE A 733 20.15 36.43 -16.46
CA PHE A 733 20.24 37.87 -16.65
C PHE A 733 21.61 38.38 -16.19
N ASP A 734 22.01 39.58 -16.58
CA ASP A 734 23.28 40.19 -16.11
C ASP A 734 23.34 40.30 -14.58
N ASN A 735 22.18 40.50 -13.97
CA ASN A 735 22.00 40.53 -12.53
C ASN A 735 21.42 39.21 -12.02
N ILE A 736 22.20 38.45 -11.26
CA ILE A 736 21.78 37.16 -10.70
C ILE A 736 20.49 37.22 -9.86
N PHE A 737 20.14 38.37 -9.28
CA PHE A 737 18.88 38.51 -8.52
C PHE A 737 17.63 38.54 -9.41
N GLU A 738 17.78 38.71 -10.73
CA GLU A 738 16.70 38.62 -11.71
C GLU A 738 16.48 37.18 -12.19
N ASP A 739 17.50 36.31 -12.05
CA ASP A 739 17.43 34.89 -12.43
C ASP A 739 16.35 34.16 -11.62
N ALA A 740 16.27 34.43 -10.32
CA ALA A 740 15.33 33.81 -9.40
C ALA A 740 15.05 34.68 -8.17
N GLN A 741 13.90 34.45 -7.54
CA GLN A 741 13.70 34.86 -6.15
C GLN A 741 14.41 33.85 -5.26
N TRP A 742 15.69 34.08 -4.97
CA TRP A 742 16.55 33.13 -4.27
C TRP A 742 16.17 32.83 -2.82
N GLY A 743 15.19 33.47 -2.21
CA GLY A 743 14.76 33.07 -0.88
C GLY A 743 13.77 34.05 -0.28
N ASP A 744 13.35 33.75 0.95
CA ASP A 744 12.49 34.65 1.71
C ASP A 744 13.27 35.87 2.18
N LYS A 745 14.54 35.65 2.56
CA LYS A 745 15.45 36.67 3.10
C LYS A 745 16.90 36.35 2.73
N TYR A 746 17.75 37.36 2.90
CA TYR A 746 19.19 37.31 2.62
C TYR A 746 19.97 37.74 3.85
N THR A 747 21.07 37.06 4.14
CA THR A 747 21.95 37.41 5.27
C THR A 747 23.42 37.34 4.88
N GLY A 748 24.26 38.13 5.56
CA GLY A 748 25.71 37.94 5.51
C GLY A 748 26.17 36.83 6.46
N ILE A 749 27.47 36.79 6.77
CA ILE A 749 27.96 35.98 7.88
C ILE A 749 27.49 36.63 9.20
N THR A 750 26.81 35.85 10.04
CA THR A 750 26.33 36.28 11.37
C THR A 750 27.04 35.51 12.47
N HIS A 751 26.78 35.86 13.74
CA HIS A 751 27.30 35.11 14.89
C HIS A 751 26.70 33.68 14.99
N LEU A 752 25.56 33.43 14.35
CA LEU A 752 24.94 32.10 14.25
C LEU A 752 25.57 31.25 13.13
N THR A 753 26.26 31.87 12.16
CA THR A 753 26.85 31.13 11.04
C THR A 753 27.95 30.19 11.54
N PRO A 754 27.85 28.87 11.30
CA PRO A 754 28.85 27.94 11.79
C PRO A 754 30.24 28.21 11.21
N ARG A 755 31.30 27.92 11.98
CA ARG A 755 32.67 28.03 11.47
C ARG A 755 32.87 27.17 10.22
N GLY A 756 33.31 27.82 9.13
CA GLY A 756 33.51 27.20 7.82
C GLY A 756 32.34 27.33 6.85
N HIS A 757 31.20 27.89 7.30
CA HIS A 757 29.97 28.06 6.52
C HIS A 757 29.73 29.55 6.22
N GLY A 758 28.67 29.84 5.47
CA GLY A 758 28.27 31.18 5.07
C GLY A 758 28.76 31.59 3.67
N PRO A 759 28.29 32.75 3.19
CA PRO A 759 28.57 33.21 1.83
C PRO A 759 29.99 33.76 1.71
N ARG A 760 30.74 33.29 0.72
CA ARG A 760 32.11 33.69 0.40
C ARG A 760 32.29 33.72 -1.11
N LYS A 761 33.35 34.38 -1.58
CA LYS A 761 33.72 34.41 -3.02
C LYS A 761 33.82 33.03 -3.68
N GLY A 762 34.16 31.98 -2.92
CA GLY A 762 34.33 30.63 -3.47
C GLY A 762 33.04 29.85 -3.68
N ASN A 763 31.95 30.22 -2.99
CA ASN A 763 30.71 29.44 -2.92
C ASN A 763 29.42 30.26 -3.15
N SER A 764 29.47 31.59 -3.18
CA SER A 764 28.30 32.43 -3.48
C SER A 764 28.65 33.56 -4.44
N ASP A 765 27.79 33.81 -5.41
CA ASP A 765 27.86 34.97 -6.32
C ASP A 765 26.81 36.04 -6.00
N LEU A 766 25.91 35.78 -5.06
CA LEU A 766 24.92 36.76 -4.60
C LEU A 766 25.60 37.87 -3.80
N LYS A 767 25.49 39.11 -4.27
CA LYS A 767 26.08 40.29 -3.63
C LYS A 767 25.05 41.40 -3.43
N LEU A 768 24.85 41.83 -2.18
CA LEU A 768 24.06 43.02 -1.85
C LEU A 768 24.98 44.08 -1.24
N ALA A 769 24.92 45.31 -1.77
CA ALA A 769 25.78 46.43 -1.35
C ALA A 769 27.28 46.06 -1.30
N GLY A 770 27.77 45.31 -2.29
CA GLY A 770 29.17 44.89 -2.41
C GLY A 770 29.62 43.76 -1.48
N ARG A 771 28.72 43.21 -0.64
CA ARG A 771 29.02 42.10 0.27
C ARG A 771 28.34 40.82 -0.20
N TYR A 772 29.02 39.68 -0.05
CA TYR A 772 28.44 38.37 -0.32
C TYR A 772 27.32 38.07 0.67
N VAL A 773 26.19 37.60 0.15
CA VAL A 773 25.02 37.21 0.94
C VAL A 773 24.62 35.76 0.66
N GLN A 774 23.89 35.19 1.61
CA GLN A 774 23.33 33.86 1.58
C GLN A 774 21.82 33.96 1.67
N PRO A 775 21.07 33.38 0.73
CA PRO A 775 19.63 33.25 0.86
C PRO A 775 19.29 32.19 1.92
N TYR A 776 18.10 32.32 2.49
CA TYR A 776 17.49 31.25 3.25
C TYR A 776 15.98 31.20 3.05
N LEU A 777 15.43 30.01 3.32
CA LEU A 777 14.00 29.72 3.26
C LEU A 777 13.48 29.46 4.66
N ILE A 778 12.27 29.94 4.93
CA ILE A 778 11.58 29.80 6.20
C ILE A 778 10.52 28.70 6.05
N PHE A 779 10.68 27.66 6.86
CA PHE A 779 9.74 26.56 7.00
C PHE A 779 9.05 26.69 8.35
N LYS A 780 7.71 26.67 8.35
CA LYS A 780 6.92 26.77 9.58
C LYS A 780 6.15 25.47 9.76
N GLY A 781 6.60 24.66 10.71
CA GLY A 781 5.90 23.51 11.29
C GLY A 781 4.74 23.95 12.17
N ALA A 782 4.06 22.94 12.72
CA ALA A 782 3.00 23.18 13.71
C ALA A 782 3.56 23.81 15.00
N ASP A 783 4.80 23.47 15.33
CA ASP A 783 5.49 23.75 16.59
C ASP A 783 6.93 24.29 16.41
N ALA A 784 7.61 23.99 15.30
CA ALA A 784 8.94 24.52 14.99
C ALA A 784 9.01 25.44 13.76
N GLU A 785 9.90 26.45 13.81
CA GLU A 785 10.28 27.25 12.64
C GLU A 785 11.75 27.01 12.29
N TYR A 786 12.01 26.64 11.04
CA TYR A 786 13.34 26.36 10.53
C TYR A 786 13.77 27.35 9.46
N HIS A 787 15.01 27.85 9.56
CA HIS A 787 15.66 28.66 8.54
C HIS A 787 16.73 27.83 7.84
N ALA A 788 16.49 27.41 6.61
CA ALA A 788 17.46 26.64 5.81
C ALA A 788 18.30 27.56 4.92
N TYR A 789 19.59 27.66 5.20
CA TYR A 789 20.54 28.48 4.46
C TYR A 789 21.26 27.67 3.40
N TYR A 790 21.42 28.26 2.22
CA TYR A 790 22.06 27.61 1.09
C TYR A 790 22.85 28.60 0.25
N ASN A 791 23.87 28.11 -0.45
CA ASN A 791 24.76 28.91 -1.27
C ASN A 791 24.38 28.80 -2.74
N VAL A 792 24.57 29.89 -3.48
CA VAL A 792 24.30 29.97 -4.92
C VAL A 792 25.54 30.49 -5.61
N LYS A 793 26.24 29.61 -6.32
CA LYS A 793 27.35 29.99 -7.19
C LYS A 793 26.92 29.82 -8.64
N ARG A 794 27.16 30.84 -9.43
CA ARG A 794 26.80 30.94 -10.85
C ARG A 794 28.09 31.16 -11.63
N THR A 795 28.52 30.12 -12.34
CA THR A 795 29.74 30.17 -13.15
C THR A 795 29.37 30.21 -14.62
N ILE A 796 29.89 31.18 -15.37
CA ILE A 796 29.84 31.14 -16.84
C ILE A 796 30.68 29.94 -17.26
N VAL A 797 30.01 28.90 -17.76
CA VAL A 797 30.69 27.70 -18.25
C VAL A 797 31.04 27.82 -19.71
N GLY A 798 30.45 28.74 -20.44
CA GLY A 798 30.86 29.05 -21.81
C GLY A 798 29.74 29.66 -22.62
N GLY A 799 29.93 29.63 -23.93
CA GLY A 799 28.93 30.05 -24.90
C GLY A 799 28.34 28.86 -25.64
N ARG A 800 27.04 28.93 -25.88
CA ARG A 800 26.42 28.18 -26.96
C ARG A 800 26.00 29.11 -28.07
N GLU A 801 26.32 28.69 -29.29
CA GLU A 801 25.87 29.34 -30.49
C GLU A 801 25.25 28.30 -31.42
N THR A 802 24.03 28.57 -31.86
CA THR A 802 23.31 27.75 -32.83
C THR A 802 23.17 28.53 -34.13
N PHE A 803 23.65 27.93 -35.20
CA PHE A 803 23.61 28.46 -36.56
C PHE A 803 22.61 27.65 -37.38
N GLY A 804 21.60 28.33 -37.92
CA GLY A 804 20.76 27.76 -38.96
C GLY A 804 21.52 27.65 -40.28
N PHE A 805 21.19 26.62 -41.05
CA PHE A 805 21.70 26.43 -42.39
C PHE A 805 20.60 25.98 -43.35
N THR A 806 20.73 26.38 -44.60
CA THR A 806 19.91 25.93 -45.74
C THR A 806 20.81 25.77 -46.96
N THR A 807 21.06 24.53 -47.36
CA THR A 807 21.75 24.18 -48.61
C THR A 807 20.71 24.06 -49.73
N GLY A 808 21.12 24.40 -50.95
CA GLY A 808 20.25 24.35 -52.13
C GLY A 808 20.81 23.41 -53.19
N ALA A 809 19.93 22.82 -54.01
CA ALA A 809 20.31 22.05 -55.19
C ALA A 809 20.87 22.91 -56.35
N ASP A 810 20.68 24.23 -56.29
CA ASP A 810 21.22 25.18 -57.27
C ASP A 810 22.76 25.30 -57.11
N PRO A 811 23.57 24.93 -58.10
CA PRO A 811 25.03 25.06 -58.04
C PRO A 811 25.54 26.49 -57.83
N ALA A 812 24.71 27.50 -58.11
CA ALA A 812 25.02 28.90 -57.81
C ALA A 812 24.84 29.23 -56.32
N ARG A 813 24.12 28.40 -55.56
CA ARG A 813 24.00 28.45 -54.10
C ARG A 813 25.08 27.55 -53.52
N THR A 814 25.96 28.13 -52.71
CA THR A 814 27.19 27.49 -52.26
C THR A 814 26.92 26.20 -51.49
N TYR A 815 27.43 25.07 -52.01
CA TYR A 815 27.50 23.76 -51.31
C TYR A 815 28.21 23.83 -49.95
N ILE A 816 28.93 24.93 -49.72
CA ILE A 816 29.65 25.23 -48.49
C ILE A 816 29.02 26.45 -47.84
N GLN A 817 28.77 26.36 -46.54
CA GLN A 817 28.54 27.51 -45.69
C GLN A 817 29.64 27.63 -44.66
N THR A 818 30.03 28.87 -44.36
CA THR A 818 31.00 29.16 -43.29
C THR A 818 30.36 30.08 -42.25
N ARG A 819 30.71 29.86 -40.99
CA ARG A 819 30.35 30.70 -39.84
C ARG A 819 31.59 30.87 -38.97
N THR A 820 31.67 32.00 -38.26
CA THR A 820 32.73 32.22 -37.27
C THR A 820 32.13 32.07 -35.88
N TYR A 821 32.82 31.30 -35.03
CA TYR A 821 32.49 31.14 -33.62
C TYR A 821 33.68 31.62 -32.78
N THR A 822 33.44 32.40 -31.74
CA THR A 822 34.51 32.80 -30.81
C THR A 822 34.32 32.03 -29.50
N SER A 823 35.34 31.27 -29.11
CA SER A 823 35.31 30.55 -27.84
C SER A 823 35.15 31.51 -26.67
N LYS A 824 34.13 31.27 -25.85
CA LYS A 824 33.87 32.00 -24.60
C LYS A 824 34.44 31.26 -23.37
N SER A 825 35.09 30.13 -23.61
CA SER A 825 35.74 29.31 -22.60
C SER A 825 36.79 30.09 -21.83
N HIS A 826 36.87 29.82 -20.52
CA HIS A 826 37.90 30.38 -19.64
C HIS A 826 39.04 29.37 -19.35
N SER A 827 38.89 28.12 -19.76
CA SER A 827 39.83 27.03 -19.44
C SER A 827 40.13 26.16 -20.66
N ARG A 828 41.41 25.80 -20.83
CA ARG A 828 41.86 24.88 -21.89
C ARG A 828 41.39 23.43 -21.71
N GLU A 829 40.85 23.11 -20.54
CA GLU A 829 40.30 21.78 -20.27
C GLU A 829 38.93 21.59 -20.90
N GLN A 830 38.26 22.68 -21.28
CA GLN A 830 36.94 22.64 -21.90
C GLN A 830 37.00 22.21 -23.36
N ARG A 831 35.91 21.60 -23.82
CA ARG A 831 35.74 21.16 -25.21
C ARG A 831 34.52 21.84 -25.82
N ILE A 832 34.60 22.14 -27.09
CA ILE A 832 33.45 22.57 -27.90
C ILE A 832 32.81 21.31 -28.44
N LYS A 833 31.66 20.94 -27.87
CA LYS A 833 30.75 19.97 -28.44
C LYS A 833 30.06 20.60 -29.65
N VAL A 834 30.15 19.95 -30.80
CA VAL A 834 29.47 20.35 -32.03
C VAL A 834 28.40 19.33 -32.31
N SER A 835 27.14 19.73 -32.23
CA SER A 835 25.96 18.89 -32.51
C SER A 835 25.21 19.45 -33.71
N TYR A 836 24.51 18.60 -34.46
CA TYR A 836 23.74 19.06 -35.61
C TYR A 836 22.48 18.22 -35.84
N CYS A 837 21.46 18.88 -36.39
CA CYS A 837 20.20 18.23 -36.75
C CYS A 837 19.78 18.67 -38.15
N THR A 838 19.42 17.71 -39.00
CA THR A 838 18.77 17.96 -40.29
C THR A 838 17.27 17.79 -40.14
N LEU A 839 16.51 18.82 -40.51
CA LEU A 839 15.06 18.79 -40.33
C LEU A 839 14.42 17.93 -41.42
N ASN A 840 14.74 18.19 -42.70
CA ASN A 840 13.94 17.72 -43.83
C ASN A 840 14.27 16.31 -44.35
N LYS A 841 15.49 15.83 -44.17
CA LYS A 841 15.93 14.51 -44.64
C LYS A 841 17.01 13.95 -43.71
N ASN A 842 17.12 12.63 -43.64
CA ASN A 842 18.24 11.95 -42.96
C ASN A 842 19.51 12.04 -43.84
N GLY A 843 20.03 13.24 -44.05
CA GLY A 843 21.21 13.50 -44.87
C GLY A 843 22.47 13.66 -44.04
N SER A 844 23.56 13.03 -44.45
CA SER A 844 24.85 13.19 -43.79
C SER A 844 25.55 14.46 -44.30
N LEU A 845 25.48 15.55 -43.53
CA LEU A 845 26.28 16.75 -43.78
C LEU A 845 27.72 16.50 -43.34
N LEU A 846 28.69 17.04 -44.08
CA LEU A 846 30.05 17.13 -43.56
C LEU A 846 30.18 18.44 -42.79
N ILE A 847 30.44 18.35 -41.50
CA ILE A 847 30.65 19.50 -40.62
C ILE A 847 32.07 19.46 -40.12
N ASN A 848 32.75 20.60 -40.24
CA ASN A 848 34.11 20.79 -39.76
C ASN A 848 34.19 22.06 -38.91
N LEU A 849 34.87 21.99 -37.79
CA LEU A 849 35.16 23.14 -36.94
C LEU A 849 36.67 23.24 -36.75
N THR A 850 37.29 24.31 -37.23
CA THR A 850 38.74 24.51 -37.17
C THR A 850 39.05 25.88 -36.56
N GLU A 851 39.95 25.94 -35.58
CA GLU A 851 40.48 27.20 -35.05
C GLU A 851 41.25 27.92 -36.15
N LYS A 852 41.08 29.25 -36.31
CA LYS A 852 41.62 30.01 -37.46
C LYS A 852 43.14 29.89 -37.63
N ASN A 853 43.90 29.55 -36.59
CA ASN A 853 45.34 29.31 -36.66
C ASN A 853 45.71 27.81 -36.75
N GLY A 854 44.73 26.92 -36.94
CA GLY A 854 44.90 25.48 -37.12
C GLY A 854 45.37 24.73 -35.87
N ARG A 855 45.25 25.32 -34.67
CA ARG A 855 45.75 24.70 -33.43
C ARG A 855 44.81 23.65 -32.85
N ALA A 856 43.52 23.75 -33.15
CA ALA A 856 42.49 22.82 -32.74
C ALA A 856 41.49 22.66 -33.89
N GLY A 857 40.99 21.45 -34.10
CA GLY A 857 39.96 21.20 -35.09
C GLY A 857 39.32 19.83 -34.92
N GLY A 858 38.17 19.63 -35.55
CA GLY A 858 37.47 18.36 -35.58
C GLY A 858 36.31 18.37 -36.56
N SER A 859 35.84 17.17 -36.90
CA SER A 859 34.75 16.96 -37.85
C SER A 859 33.92 15.74 -37.44
N ASN A 860 32.67 15.69 -37.92
CA ASN A 860 31.82 14.50 -37.84
C ASN A 860 32.23 13.37 -38.82
N LEU A 861 33.37 13.51 -39.50
CA LEU A 861 33.90 12.49 -40.38
C LEU A 861 34.22 11.20 -39.62
N GLY A 862 33.46 10.14 -39.89
CA GLY A 862 33.62 8.83 -39.25
C GLY A 862 32.95 8.72 -37.87
N THR A 863 32.16 9.71 -37.45
CA THR A 863 31.32 9.61 -36.25
C THR A 863 29.92 9.11 -36.63
N PRO A 864 29.40 8.05 -35.98
CA PRO A 864 28.03 7.61 -36.21
C PRO A 864 27.00 8.47 -35.49
N GLU A 865 27.43 9.24 -34.48
CA GLU A 865 26.59 10.15 -33.71
C GLU A 865 26.58 11.54 -34.39
N PRO A 866 25.46 12.28 -34.34
CA PRO A 866 25.33 13.63 -34.90
C PRO A 866 26.03 14.68 -34.01
N GLU A 867 27.12 14.29 -33.37
CA GLU A 867 27.93 15.14 -32.50
C GLU A 867 29.41 14.76 -32.57
N PHE A 868 30.29 15.74 -32.39
CA PHE A 868 31.73 15.55 -32.19
C PHE A 868 32.28 16.64 -31.27
N TYR A 869 33.55 16.53 -30.87
CA TYR A 869 34.13 17.41 -29.85
C TYR A 869 35.49 17.95 -30.30
N VAL A 870 35.68 19.26 -30.17
CA VAL A 870 36.94 19.98 -30.46
C VAL A 870 37.50 20.55 -29.18
N ASN A 871 38.83 20.57 -29.02
CA ASN A 871 39.42 21.21 -27.85
C ASN A 871 39.21 22.72 -27.90
N SER A 872 38.73 23.31 -26.80
CA SER A 872 38.50 24.75 -26.72
C SER A 872 39.79 25.49 -26.39
N ILE A 873 40.07 26.56 -27.11
CA ILE A 873 41.17 27.49 -26.83
C ILE A 873 40.51 28.81 -26.41
N PRO A 874 40.64 29.21 -25.12
CA PRO A 874 40.02 30.42 -24.60
C PRO A 874 40.22 31.65 -25.48
N GLY A 875 39.13 32.26 -25.92
CA GLY A 875 39.11 33.47 -26.76
C GLY A 875 39.57 33.27 -28.21
N ALA A 876 39.81 32.03 -28.66
CA ALA A 876 40.17 31.77 -30.05
C ALA A 876 38.93 31.80 -30.95
N GLU A 877 39.14 32.24 -32.20
CA GLU A 877 38.13 32.19 -33.25
C GLU A 877 38.22 30.86 -34.01
N TYR A 878 37.07 30.25 -34.24
CA TYR A 878 36.88 29.03 -35.00
C TYR A 878 36.06 29.32 -36.25
N GLU A 879 36.40 28.65 -37.34
CA GLU A 879 35.60 28.61 -38.57
C GLU A 879 34.80 27.30 -38.58
N LEU A 880 33.48 27.42 -38.48
CA LEU A 880 32.53 26.34 -38.71
C LEU A 880 32.24 26.26 -40.21
N THR A 881 32.45 25.10 -40.80
CA THR A 881 32.16 24.82 -42.21
C THR A 881 31.10 23.71 -42.31
N ILE A 882 30.03 23.97 -43.05
CA ILE A 882 28.92 23.03 -43.29
C ILE A 882 28.89 22.74 -44.79
N ILE A 883 29.01 21.47 -45.17
CA ILE A 883 29.12 21.04 -46.57
C ILE A 883 28.07 19.99 -46.89
N ASP A 884 27.25 20.26 -47.91
CA ASP A 884 26.34 19.27 -48.48
C ASP A 884 27.02 18.50 -49.62
N LEU A 885 27.29 17.22 -49.40
CA LEU A 885 27.96 16.32 -50.35
C LEU A 885 27.00 15.74 -51.41
N PHE A 886 25.71 15.99 -51.31
CA PHE A 886 24.67 15.40 -52.17
C PHE A 886 23.98 16.38 -53.10
N GLY A 887 24.15 17.70 -52.89
CA GLY A 887 23.48 18.73 -53.69
C GLY A 887 21.96 18.63 -53.58
N LYS A 888 21.45 18.32 -52.38
CA LYS A 888 20.02 18.28 -52.08
C LYS A 888 19.68 19.48 -51.21
N ASP A 889 18.44 19.95 -51.31
CA ASP A 889 17.96 20.94 -50.37
C ASP A 889 17.96 20.31 -48.97
N LEU A 890 18.86 20.74 -48.09
CA LEU A 890 18.93 20.35 -46.69
C LEU A 890 18.82 21.60 -45.84
N ASN A 891 18.02 21.55 -44.80
CA ASN A 891 17.96 22.60 -43.81
C ASN A 891 17.98 22.04 -42.40
N GLY A 892 18.49 22.84 -41.49
CA GLY A 892 18.63 22.46 -40.10
C GLY A 892 19.53 23.41 -39.36
N TYR A 893 20.14 22.90 -38.31
CA TYR A 893 20.93 23.71 -37.40
C TYR A 893 22.19 22.98 -36.96
N VAL A 894 23.25 23.75 -36.72
CA VAL A 894 24.48 23.31 -36.07
C VAL A 894 24.66 24.10 -34.80
N THR A 895 24.90 23.40 -33.71
CA THR A 895 25.07 23.93 -32.37
C THR A 895 26.49 23.70 -31.92
N LEU A 896 27.13 24.74 -31.40
CA LEU A 896 28.41 24.66 -30.70
C LEU A 896 28.16 24.95 -29.22
N GLU A 897 28.55 24.03 -28.34
CA GLU A 897 28.39 24.12 -26.88
C GLU A 897 29.74 23.90 -26.20
N GLU A 898 30.15 24.83 -25.33
CA GLU A 898 31.35 24.64 -24.50
C GLU A 898 31.02 23.86 -23.23
N GLU A 899 31.61 22.67 -23.10
CA GLU A 899 31.42 21.75 -21.98
C GLU A 899 32.74 21.54 -21.21
N TRP A 900 32.63 21.22 -19.92
CA TRP A 900 33.74 20.91 -19.02
C TRP A 900 34.11 19.43 -19.01
#